data_AF-A0A0W0TVZ5-F1
#
_entry.id   AF-A0A0W0TVZ5-F1
#
_cell.length_a   1.000
_cell.length_b   1.000
_cell.length_c   1.000
_cell.angle_alpha   90.00
_cell.angle_beta   90.00
_cell.angle_gamma   90.00
#
_symmetry.space_group_name_H-M   'P 1'
#
loop_
_entity.id
_entity.type
_entity.pdbx_description
1 polymer ?
#
loop_
_entity_poly.entity_id
_entity_poly.type
_entity_poly.pdbx_seq_one_letter_code
_entity_poly.pdbx_strand_id
1 'polypeptide(L)'
;MTLSVDEIKKRMDAMMFTLGYGETVTLSFSFATQLRFDVHFLQRVKTTRGYGTVIGELIEDDLKPLLFVWWDESAYPSPLPANTPLKKIAVNSLYSFHPASVFNYMGNHFSKTAIKTLIAAGNYPLGKKDIPCLFNVEALQVLDRAEENWSEWLLMASYHVQEVATALESYLHAYFQLPLHAMEAVGNYSMASGVNWHDFPILESSQGIEGEIDGVNQQLDYLQAKASMPVGLPAQKEYVKKLVVVLTAPLNKRLSLLKKVQQAPVNEALLWQAEALRAKQAFEWLFSNLHYQHFDAHNRIMQFIFNTWIEIQGQLKAHQQAQNQTVLLRLSEYAYHEALKEETPPAGRDAVQEQTAWPPYYLWAFVFALSQSDPFIRKACTHLLIKTWYPQQVDSLALMDFEQWCVQNQAGVSLLYDRLMNNEHFKNLKGALFTHGQQSFQFEMVKLAFHALKAMVSLKQAPFKACAARFASEVLPVLSELILMGYEPAIDFVTTRLKEASSGAVFLGSDYNLVMMLMTYHERRDDFPNAWSFLQRLETYVQAKVIKPDVIPKETRALLQILFDEKARETALDFLIGQAKNGDSETLRSKALDALQRAGHFTPVAALACVKYSIDTETTQDNKILKFMRLAAEADPAEASYLNYLFLRQRKMIALESLIKAASFGHGLASSELQDCMNRYVEEKNAQLVKDFFIPALLQGKIQKYLSPDTVVNTLIFMIDTQMEENQAAYADKIVSMFIDVLKSENPPSRNTLIAMLLAKAPGRFSVGICDKLSQAVDDSHLQKNEMTNPATQAGVRPSFARQKGFFARNESTKEDDAAENTSAAYPGTNSL
;
A
#
# COMPACT_ATOMS: atom_id res chain seq x y z
N MET A 1 -40.07 7.41 -38.90
CA MET A 1 -38.90 8.16 -38.40
C MET A 1 -38.01 7.18 -37.65
N THR A 2 -36.74 7.07 -38.03
CA THR A 2 -35.71 6.36 -37.27
C THR A 2 -35.20 7.29 -36.17
N LEU A 3 -35.18 6.82 -34.92
CA LEU A 3 -34.66 7.59 -33.79
C LEU A 3 -33.15 7.81 -33.92
N SER A 4 -32.63 8.92 -33.40
CA SER A 4 -31.18 9.13 -33.28
C SER A 4 -30.59 8.21 -32.20
N VAL A 5 -29.27 8.00 -32.20
CA VAL A 5 -28.59 7.18 -31.17
C VAL A 5 -28.81 7.77 -29.77
N ASP A 6 -28.77 9.09 -29.62
CA ASP A 6 -29.01 9.76 -28.33
C ASP A 6 -30.45 9.61 -27.84
N GLU A 7 -31.42 9.66 -28.77
CA GLU A 7 -32.83 9.39 -28.45
C GLU A 7 -33.04 7.93 -28.02
N ILE A 8 -32.31 7.00 -28.63
CA ILE A 8 -32.33 5.59 -28.26
C ILE A 8 -31.70 5.41 -26.87
N LYS A 9 -30.52 5.97 -26.58
CA LYS A 9 -29.86 5.89 -25.26
C LYS A 9 -30.76 6.45 -24.15
N LYS A 10 -31.30 7.66 -24.33
CA LYS A 10 -32.20 8.29 -23.35
C LYS A 10 -33.44 7.44 -23.05
N ARG A 11 -33.98 6.75 -24.06
CA ARG A 11 -35.09 5.82 -23.87
C ARG A 11 -34.64 4.53 -23.20
N MET A 12 -33.47 4.00 -23.55
CA MET A 12 -32.87 2.80 -22.94
C MET A 12 -32.63 2.97 -21.44
N ASP A 13 -32.16 4.13 -20.99
CA ASP A 13 -31.87 4.40 -19.58
C ASP A 13 -33.12 4.58 -18.71
N ALA A 14 -34.29 4.72 -19.34
CA ALA A 14 -35.58 4.93 -18.69
C ALA A 14 -36.62 3.86 -19.07
N MET A 15 -36.19 2.66 -19.49
CA MET A 15 -37.12 1.61 -19.90
C MET A 15 -37.80 0.96 -18.69
N MET A 16 -39.12 1.13 -18.58
CA MET A 16 -39.91 0.55 -17.49
C MET A 16 -40.49 -0.82 -17.86
N PHE A 17 -40.17 -1.85 -17.08
CA PHE A 17 -40.72 -3.20 -17.25
C PHE A 17 -41.60 -3.60 -16.07
N THR A 18 -42.73 -4.24 -16.34
CA THR A 18 -43.57 -4.86 -15.30
C THR A 18 -43.04 -6.26 -14.96
N LEU A 19 -42.95 -6.60 -13.67
CA LEU A 19 -42.48 -7.91 -13.20
C LEU A 19 -43.60 -8.96 -13.02
N GLY A 20 -44.83 -8.63 -13.41
CA GLY A 20 -45.99 -9.52 -13.34
C GLY A 20 -46.79 -9.50 -12.03
N TYR A 21 -46.24 -8.92 -10.95
CA TYR A 21 -46.90 -8.79 -9.64
C TYR A 21 -47.36 -7.37 -9.29
N GLY A 22 -47.49 -6.50 -10.29
CA GLY A 22 -47.81 -5.07 -10.10
C GLY A 22 -46.59 -4.17 -9.88
N GLU A 23 -45.41 -4.74 -9.71
CA GLU A 23 -44.15 -4.00 -9.61
C GLU A 23 -43.64 -3.60 -11.00
N THR A 24 -43.18 -2.36 -11.11
CA THR A 24 -42.51 -1.81 -12.29
C THR A 24 -41.08 -1.44 -11.94
N VAL A 25 -40.12 -1.96 -12.70
CA VAL A 25 -38.71 -1.62 -12.55
C VAL A 25 -38.25 -0.78 -13.73
N THR A 26 -37.48 0.27 -13.45
CA THR A 26 -36.77 1.01 -14.50
C THR A 26 -35.43 0.35 -14.69
N LEU A 27 -35.23 -0.25 -15.86
CA LEU A 27 -33.97 -0.86 -16.24
C LEU A 27 -33.20 0.12 -17.12
N SER A 28 -31.91 0.22 -16.85
CA SER A 28 -30.98 0.95 -17.71
C SER A 28 -30.05 -0.04 -18.40
N PHE A 29 -29.54 0.30 -19.57
CA PHE A 29 -28.47 -0.48 -20.17
C PHE A 29 -27.42 0.48 -20.68
N SER A 30 -26.30 0.51 -19.96
CA SER A 30 -25.15 1.34 -20.30
C SER A 30 -23.97 0.47 -20.72
N PHE A 31 -22.92 1.11 -21.24
CA PHE A 31 -21.65 0.44 -21.47
C PHE A 31 -21.06 -0.15 -20.17
N ALA A 32 -21.30 0.48 -19.01
CA ALA A 32 -20.91 -0.07 -17.71
C ALA A 32 -21.64 -1.39 -17.40
N THR A 33 -22.91 -1.52 -17.79
CA THR A 33 -23.68 -2.78 -17.70
C THR A 33 -23.06 -3.86 -18.59
N GLN A 34 -22.74 -3.50 -19.84
CA GLN A 34 -22.07 -4.40 -20.77
C GLN A 34 -20.73 -4.91 -20.23
N LEU A 35 -19.90 -4.02 -19.68
CA LEU A 35 -18.61 -4.39 -19.07
C LEU A 35 -18.80 -5.31 -17.86
N ARG A 36 -19.77 -5.00 -16.98
CA ARG A 36 -20.02 -5.72 -15.73
C ARG A 36 -20.48 -7.16 -15.95
N PHE A 37 -21.27 -7.40 -16.99
CA PHE A 37 -21.87 -8.71 -17.27
C PHE A 37 -21.37 -9.39 -18.54
N ASP A 38 -20.49 -8.75 -19.31
CA ASP A 38 -19.96 -9.21 -20.59
C ASP A 38 -21.07 -9.63 -21.58
N VAL A 39 -22.16 -8.86 -21.66
CA VAL A 39 -23.30 -9.10 -22.57
C VAL A 39 -23.73 -7.81 -23.25
N HIS A 40 -24.26 -7.91 -24.47
CA HIS A 40 -24.80 -6.75 -25.21
C HIS A 40 -26.28 -6.53 -24.89
N PHE A 41 -26.77 -5.31 -25.12
CA PHE A 41 -28.20 -5.02 -25.10
C PHE A 41 -28.92 -5.92 -26.11
N LEU A 42 -30.02 -6.55 -25.69
CA LEU A 42 -30.77 -7.56 -26.46
C LEU A 42 -29.96 -8.80 -26.85
N GLN A 43 -28.82 -9.09 -26.19
CA GLN A 43 -28.07 -10.33 -26.43
C GLN A 43 -28.91 -11.56 -26.05
N ARG A 44 -28.92 -12.56 -26.94
CA ARG A 44 -29.48 -13.88 -26.63
C ARG A 44 -28.52 -14.70 -25.77
N VAL A 45 -29.03 -15.25 -24.68
CA VAL A 45 -28.28 -16.03 -23.70
C VAL A 45 -28.96 -17.37 -23.44
N LYS A 46 -28.15 -18.39 -23.10
CA LYS A 46 -28.63 -19.70 -22.65
C LYS A 46 -28.10 -19.97 -21.24
N THR A 47 -29.00 -20.41 -20.36
CA THR A 47 -28.67 -20.92 -19.02
C THR A 47 -29.33 -22.28 -18.78
N THR A 48 -29.16 -22.84 -17.58
CA THR A 48 -29.93 -24.02 -17.13
C THR A 48 -31.43 -23.76 -17.05
N ARG A 49 -31.86 -22.50 -16.93
CA ARG A 49 -33.27 -22.08 -16.92
C ARG A 49 -33.88 -21.93 -18.32
N GLY A 50 -33.10 -22.11 -19.39
CA GLY A 50 -33.58 -21.99 -20.77
C GLY A 50 -32.96 -20.81 -21.52
N TYR A 51 -33.68 -20.35 -22.55
CA TYR A 51 -33.25 -19.26 -23.44
C TYR A 51 -33.85 -17.93 -23.00
N GLY A 52 -33.06 -16.86 -23.10
CA GLY A 52 -33.51 -15.52 -22.74
C GLY A 52 -32.82 -14.40 -23.51
N THR A 53 -33.39 -13.19 -23.41
CA THR A 53 -32.86 -11.96 -24.01
C THR A 53 -32.45 -10.99 -22.91
N VAL A 54 -31.23 -10.47 -22.96
CA VAL A 54 -30.74 -9.46 -22.02
C VAL A 54 -31.45 -8.13 -22.26
N ILE A 55 -31.99 -7.54 -21.19
CA ILE A 55 -32.80 -6.32 -21.31
C ILE A 55 -32.14 -5.12 -20.64
N GLY A 56 -31.52 -5.30 -19.48
CA GLY A 56 -31.04 -4.15 -18.71
C GLY A 56 -30.56 -4.53 -17.34
N GLU A 57 -30.19 -3.53 -16.57
CA GLU A 57 -29.70 -3.61 -15.22
C GLU A 57 -30.53 -2.71 -14.32
N LEU A 58 -30.81 -3.22 -13.12
CA LEU A 58 -31.38 -2.46 -12.02
C LEU A 58 -30.25 -2.07 -11.06
N ILE A 59 -30.17 -0.78 -10.75
CA ILE A 59 -29.25 -0.20 -9.76
C ILE A 59 -30.13 0.47 -8.70
N GLU A 60 -30.19 -0.12 -7.50
CA GLU A 60 -30.88 0.42 -6.33
C GLU A 60 -29.85 0.74 -5.24
N ASP A 61 -30.08 1.81 -4.49
CA ASP A 61 -29.20 2.20 -3.37
C ASP A 61 -29.06 1.03 -2.37
N ASP A 62 -27.84 0.78 -1.91
CA ASP A 62 -27.44 -0.30 -1.00
C ASP A 62 -27.46 -1.76 -1.54
N LEU A 63 -27.80 -1.98 -2.82
CA LEU A 63 -27.78 -3.33 -3.43
C LEU A 63 -26.71 -3.51 -4.50
N LYS A 64 -26.25 -4.76 -4.65
CA LYS A 64 -25.40 -5.11 -5.79
C LYS A 64 -26.22 -5.04 -7.08
N PRO A 65 -25.66 -4.49 -8.17
CA PRO A 65 -26.38 -4.36 -9.42
C PRO A 65 -26.88 -5.72 -9.96
N LEU A 66 -28.12 -5.75 -10.46
CA LEU A 66 -28.79 -6.97 -10.91
C LEU A 66 -29.09 -6.91 -12.41
N LEU A 67 -28.57 -7.88 -13.18
CA LEU A 67 -28.89 -8.02 -14.61
C LEU A 67 -30.28 -8.64 -14.79
N PHE A 68 -31.10 -8.08 -15.65
CA PHE A 68 -32.43 -8.59 -15.99
C PHE A 68 -32.46 -9.23 -17.38
N VAL A 69 -33.05 -10.43 -17.42
CA VAL A 69 -33.20 -11.24 -18.64
C VAL A 69 -34.68 -11.55 -18.84
N TRP A 70 -35.16 -11.37 -20.06
CA TRP A 70 -36.48 -11.81 -20.48
C TRP A 70 -36.41 -13.23 -21.04
N TRP A 71 -36.85 -14.21 -20.26
CA TRP A 71 -36.88 -15.62 -20.64
C TRP A 71 -38.00 -15.92 -21.64
N ASP A 72 -37.77 -16.80 -22.60
CA ASP A 72 -38.72 -17.08 -23.68
C ASP A 72 -40.07 -17.61 -23.19
N GLU A 73 -40.03 -18.41 -22.12
CA GLU A 73 -41.22 -19.01 -21.49
C GLU A 73 -41.89 -18.08 -20.47
N SER A 74 -41.36 -16.87 -20.28
CA SER A 74 -41.87 -15.89 -19.31
C SER A 74 -42.53 -14.69 -19.98
N ALA A 75 -43.69 -14.29 -19.47
CA ALA A 75 -44.36 -13.05 -19.87
C ALA A 75 -43.63 -11.79 -19.39
N TYR A 76 -42.73 -11.91 -18.40
CA TYR A 76 -42.08 -10.78 -17.74
C TYR A 76 -40.56 -11.00 -17.59
N PRO A 77 -39.74 -9.94 -17.57
CA PRO A 77 -38.32 -10.05 -17.28
C PRO A 77 -38.07 -10.41 -15.81
N SER A 78 -36.96 -11.08 -15.54
CA SER A 78 -36.58 -11.45 -14.16
C SER A 78 -35.08 -11.29 -13.93
N PRO A 79 -34.66 -11.06 -12.67
CA PRO A 79 -33.24 -10.88 -12.35
C PRO A 79 -32.49 -12.20 -12.55
N LEU A 80 -31.28 -12.08 -13.08
CA LEU A 80 -30.32 -13.16 -13.20
C LEU A 80 -29.56 -13.29 -11.87
N PRO A 81 -29.60 -14.45 -11.19
CA PRO A 81 -28.83 -14.65 -9.97
C PRO A 81 -27.34 -14.42 -10.19
N ALA A 82 -26.70 -13.70 -9.27
CA ALA A 82 -25.27 -13.47 -9.28
C ALA A 82 -24.52 -14.83 -9.39
N ASN A 83 -23.57 -14.92 -10.32
CA ASN A 83 -22.77 -16.12 -10.67
C ASN A 83 -23.44 -17.16 -11.58
N THR A 84 -24.55 -16.84 -12.26
CA THR A 84 -25.10 -17.75 -13.27
C THR A 84 -24.17 -17.80 -14.50
N PRO A 85 -23.63 -18.98 -14.92
CA PRO A 85 -22.78 -19.06 -16.09
C PRO A 85 -23.60 -18.81 -17.37
N LEU A 86 -23.25 -17.75 -18.10
CA LEU A 86 -23.93 -17.35 -19.34
C LEU A 86 -23.23 -17.96 -20.56
N LYS A 87 -23.94 -18.81 -21.32
CA LYS A 87 -23.49 -19.20 -22.66
C LYS A 87 -24.08 -18.24 -23.69
N LYS A 88 -23.22 -17.42 -24.32
CA LYS A 88 -23.58 -16.51 -25.40
C LYS A 88 -23.97 -17.32 -26.64
N ILE A 89 -25.14 -17.02 -27.22
CA ILE A 89 -25.56 -17.63 -28.47
C ILE A 89 -25.16 -16.69 -29.60
N ALA A 90 -24.28 -17.17 -30.50
CA ALA A 90 -23.97 -16.45 -31.72
C ALA A 90 -25.25 -16.32 -32.55
N VAL A 91 -25.66 -15.09 -32.82
CA VAL A 91 -26.85 -14.77 -33.62
C VAL A 91 -26.49 -15.01 -35.10
N ASN A 92 -26.36 -16.27 -35.50
CA ASN A 92 -26.28 -16.63 -36.91
C ASN A 92 -27.71 -16.74 -37.48
N SER A 93 -27.88 -16.13 -38.64
CA SER A 93 -29.08 -15.53 -39.22
C SER A 93 -30.24 -16.44 -39.63
N LEU A 94 -30.50 -17.58 -38.98
CA LEU A 94 -31.63 -18.47 -39.36
C LEU A 94 -32.50 -18.99 -38.20
N TYR A 95 -32.08 -18.88 -36.93
CA TYR A 95 -32.82 -19.47 -35.78
C TYR A 95 -33.04 -18.55 -34.56
N SER A 96 -32.94 -17.23 -34.70
CA SER A 96 -32.94 -16.32 -33.55
C SER A 96 -33.92 -15.15 -33.71
N PHE A 97 -35.22 -15.45 -33.65
CA PHE A 97 -36.20 -14.41 -33.36
C PHE A 97 -36.22 -14.15 -31.85
N HIS A 98 -36.14 -12.88 -31.45
CA HIS A 98 -36.50 -12.49 -30.08
C HIS A 98 -37.95 -12.92 -29.83
N PRO A 99 -38.32 -13.27 -28.58
CA PRO A 99 -39.71 -13.53 -28.23
C PRO A 99 -40.62 -12.41 -28.75
N ALA A 100 -41.81 -12.76 -29.25
CA ALA A 100 -42.75 -11.79 -29.81
C ALA A 100 -43.08 -10.68 -28.79
N SER A 101 -43.10 -11.01 -27.50
CA SER A 101 -43.23 -10.06 -26.39
C SER A 101 -42.12 -9.00 -26.38
N VAL A 102 -40.85 -9.43 -26.43
CA VAL A 102 -39.68 -8.53 -26.49
C VAL A 102 -39.71 -7.69 -27.77
N PHE A 103 -39.98 -8.32 -28.92
CA PHE A 103 -40.02 -7.62 -30.21
C PHE A 103 -41.09 -6.53 -30.24
N ASN A 104 -42.30 -6.85 -29.79
CA ASN A 104 -43.42 -5.92 -29.75
C ASN A 104 -43.17 -4.79 -28.74
N TYR A 105 -42.62 -5.11 -27.57
CA TYR A 105 -42.28 -4.12 -26.56
C TYR A 105 -41.24 -3.11 -27.09
N MET A 106 -40.13 -3.61 -27.65
CA MET A 106 -39.08 -2.76 -28.21
C MET A 106 -39.58 -1.96 -29.41
N GLY A 107 -40.40 -2.57 -30.28
CA GLY A 107 -41.01 -1.89 -31.41
C GLY A 107 -41.93 -0.74 -30.99
N ASN A 108 -42.69 -0.88 -29.90
CA ASN A 108 -43.54 0.18 -29.38
C ASN A 108 -42.73 1.30 -28.71
N HIS A 109 -41.72 0.94 -27.92
CA HIS A 109 -40.93 1.91 -27.15
C HIS A 109 -39.96 2.73 -28.02
N PHE A 110 -39.43 2.12 -29.09
CA PHE A 110 -38.44 2.73 -29.99
C PHE A 110 -38.99 3.05 -31.38
N SER A 111 -40.28 3.33 -31.52
CA SER A 111 -40.88 3.82 -32.79
C SER A 111 -40.62 2.88 -33.99
N LYS A 112 -40.67 1.56 -33.75
CA LYS A 112 -40.39 0.48 -34.71
C LYS A 112 -38.97 0.53 -35.33
N THR A 113 -38.01 1.11 -34.60
CA THR A 113 -36.59 1.05 -34.96
C THR A 113 -36.14 -0.41 -35.06
N ALA A 114 -35.34 -0.74 -36.08
CA ALA A 114 -34.87 -2.10 -36.27
C ALA A 114 -34.04 -2.57 -35.07
N ILE A 115 -34.27 -3.80 -34.60
CA ILE A 115 -33.54 -4.35 -33.43
C ILE A 115 -32.03 -4.31 -33.62
N LYS A 116 -31.52 -4.52 -34.85
CA LYS A 116 -30.09 -4.37 -35.15
C LYS A 116 -29.57 -2.96 -34.83
N THR A 117 -30.37 -1.94 -35.10
CA THR A 117 -30.04 -0.54 -34.79
C THR A 117 -30.09 -0.28 -33.29
N LEU A 118 -31.02 -0.91 -32.56
CA LEU A 118 -31.07 -0.83 -31.09
C LEU A 118 -29.87 -1.53 -30.43
N ILE A 119 -29.49 -2.71 -30.94
CA ILE A 119 -28.29 -3.41 -30.52
C ILE A 119 -27.05 -2.56 -30.81
N ALA A 120 -26.96 -1.94 -31.99
CA ALA A 120 -25.84 -1.07 -32.34
C ALA A 120 -25.77 0.18 -31.44
N ALA A 121 -26.90 0.81 -31.13
CA ALA A 121 -26.99 1.97 -30.24
C ALA A 121 -26.60 1.61 -28.79
N GLY A 122 -26.99 0.43 -28.31
CA GLY A 122 -26.56 -0.10 -27.01
C GLY A 122 -25.08 -0.49 -26.94
N ASN A 123 -24.36 -0.47 -28.07
CA ASN A 123 -22.93 -0.73 -28.20
C ASN A 123 -22.13 0.51 -28.67
N TYR A 124 -22.78 1.67 -28.79
CA TYR A 124 -22.15 2.92 -29.23
C TYR A 124 -21.50 3.61 -28.02
N PRO A 125 -20.22 4.04 -28.12
CA PRO A 125 -19.53 4.45 -29.35
C PRO A 125 -18.63 3.38 -29.96
N LEU A 126 -18.04 2.52 -29.11
CA LEU A 126 -17.03 1.54 -29.49
C LEU A 126 -17.14 0.28 -28.63
N GLY A 127 -17.11 -0.89 -29.26
CA GLY A 127 -17.02 -2.18 -28.59
C GLY A 127 -15.67 -2.86 -28.83
N LYS A 128 -15.46 -4.01 -28.18
CA LYS A 128 -14.27 -4.87 -28.36
C LYS A 128 -13.94 -5.15 -29.84
N LYS A 129 -14.96 -5.22 -30.71
CA LYS A 129 -14.81 -5.51 -32.14
C LYS A 129 -14.25 -4.34 -32.95
N ASP A 130 -14.32 -3.12 -32.44
CA ASP A 130 -13.82 -1.92 -33.12
C ASP A 130 -12.33 -1.68 -32.86
N ILE A 131 -11.76 -2.27 -31.80
CA ILE A 131 -10.35 -2.12 -31.40
C ILE A 131 -9.35 -2.42 -32.54
N PRO A 132 -9.50 -3.51 -33.32
CA PRO A 132 -8.56 -3.79 -34.41
C PRO A 132 -8.58 -2.74 -35.54
N CYS A 133 -9.67 -1.98 -35.68
CA CYS A 133 -9.82 -0.95 -36.70
C CYS A 133 -9.38 0.44 -36.21
N LEU A 134 -9.15 0.60 -34.90
CA LEU A 134 -8.97 1.90 -34.26
C LEU A 134 -7.68 2.64 -34.70
N PHE A 135 -6.66 1.86 -35.05
CA PHE A 135 -5.38 2.36 -35.57
C PHE A 135 -5.21 2.06 -37.06
N ASN A 136 -6.30 1.75 -37.76
CA ASN A 136 -6.25 1.59 -39.22
C ASN A 136 -6.46 2.97 -39.88
N VAL A 137 -5.51 3.34 -40.74
CA VAL A 137 -5.50 4.61 -41.49
C VAL A 137 -6.69 4.72 -42.45
N GLU A 138 -7.28 3.60 -42.88
CA GLU A 138 -8.50 3.55 -43.70
C GLU A 138 -9.79 3.69 -42.88
N ALA A 139 -9.72 3.67 -41.54
CA ALA A 139 -10.87 3.62 -40.65
C ALA A 139 -10.89 4.77 -39.64
N LEU A 140 -10.43 5.97 -40.02
CA LEU A 140 -10.40 7.17 -39.15
C LEU A 140 -11.75 7.52 -38.51
N GLN A 141 -12.86 7.19 -39.17
CA GLN A 141 -14.22 7.32 -38.58
C GLN A 141 -14.41 6.56 -37.25
N VAL A 142 -13.61 5.53 -36.98
CA VAL A 142 -13.61 4.82 -35.69
C VAL A 142 -12.95 5.68 -34.62
N LEU A 143 -11.87 6.37 -34.98
CA LEU A 143 -11.16 7.32 -34.14
C LEU A 143 -12.04 8.55 -33.85
N ASP A 144 -12.69 9.12 -34.87
CA ASP A 144 -13.65 10.24 -34.71
C ASP A 144 -14.70 9.91 -33.63
N ARG A 145 -15.31 8.71 -33.71
CA ARG A 145 -16.31 8.26 -32.73
C ARG A 145 -15.74 8.08 -31.32
N ALA A 146 -14.48 7.65 -31.20
CA ALA A 146 -13.79 7.56 -29.92
C ALA A 146 -13.62 8.94 -29.29
N GLU A 147 -13.16 9.92 -30.08
CA GLU A 147 -12.90 11.29 -29.64
C GLU A 147 -14.19 12.02 -29.25
N GLU A 148 -15.26 11.85 -30.04
CA GLU A 148 -16.60 12.39 -29.73
C GLU A 148 -17.16 11.88 -28.39
N ASN A 149 -16.74 10.68 -27.97
CA ASN A 149 -17.25 9.99 -26.79
C ASN A 149 -16.12 9.56 -25.85
N TRP A 150 -15.19 10.49 -25.63
CA TRP A 150 -13.91 10.25 -24.97
C TRP A 150 -14.01 9.50 -23.63
N SER A 151 -14.93 9.88 -22.75
CA SER A 151 -15.11 9.23 -21.44
C SER A 151 -15.51 7.76 -21.53
N GLU A 152 -16.39 7.41 -22.49
CA GLU A 152 -16.81 6.01 -22.73
C GLU A 152 -15.66 5.22 -23.38
N TRP A 153 -14.88 5.86 -24.26
CA TRP A 153 -13.67 5.29 -24.85
C TRP A 153 -12.59 4.97 -23.81
N LEU A 154 -12.27 5.89 -22.89
CA LEU A 154 -11.25 5.66 -21.87
C LEU A 154 -11.62 4.46 -20.98
N LEU A 155 -12.89 4.34 -20.58
CA LEU A 155 -13.36 3.19 -19.81
C LEU A 155 -13.18 1.88 -20.60
N MET A 156 -13.44 1.90 -21.91
CA MET A 156 -13.25 0.75 -22.80
C MET A 156 -11.77 0.38 -22.95
N ALA A 157 -10.92 1.38 -23.20
CA ALA A 157 -9.49 1.22 -23.38
C ALA A 157 -8.80 0.70 -22.10
N SER A 158 -9.22 1.15 -20.91
CA SER A 158 -8.75 0.61 -19.63
C SER A 158 -9.20 -0.83 -19.39
N TYR A 159 -10.41 -1.20 -19.81
CA TYR A 159 -10.93 -2.56 -19.64
C TYR A 159 -10.31 -3.56 -20.63
N HIS A 160 -10.14 -3.14 -21.88
CA HIS A 160 -9.55 -3.92 -22.98
C HIS A 160 -8.10 -3.51 -23.27
N VAL A 161 -7.34 -3.16 -22.22
CA VAL A 161 -5.97 -2.66 -22.35
C VAL A 161 -5.07 -3.62 -23.13
N GLN A 162 -5.32 -4.93 -23.03
CA GLN A 162 -4.54 -5.93 -23.75
C GLN A 162 -4.83 -5.92 -25.25
N GLU A 163 -6.08 -5.90 -25.65
CA GLU A 163 -6.44 -5.85 -27.07
C GLU A 163 -6.01 -4.53 -27.71
N VAL A 164 -6.15 -3.41 -26.99
CA VAL A 164 -5.68 -2.11 -27.47
C VAL A 164 -4.15 -2.09 -27.58
N ALA A 165 -3.43 -2.63 -26.59
CA ALA A 165 -1.98 -2.79 -26.64
C ALA A 165 -1.54 -3.61 -27.86
N THR A 166 -2.17 -4.75 -28.12
CA THR A 166 -1.84 -5.60 -29.28
C THR A 166 -2.14 -4.91 -30.61
N ALA A 167 -3.26 -4.19 -30.71
CA ALA A 167 -3.59 -3.41 -31.90
C ALA A 167 -2.57 -2.31 -32.15
N LEU A 168 -2.12 -1.63 -31.09
CA LEU A 168 -1.09 -0.61 -31.14
C LEU A 168 0.28 -1.20 -31.52
N GLU A 169 0.67 -2.33 -30.94
CA GLU A 169 1.92 -3.00 -31.31
C GLU A 169 1.92 -3.43 -32.78
N SER A 170 0.79 -3.93 -33.26
CA SER A 170 0.59 -4.29 -34.67
C SER A 170 0.72 -3.06 -35.57
N TYR A 171 0.15 -1.94 -35.13
CA TYR A 171 0.32 -0.65 -35.80
C TYR A 171 1.80 -0.23 -35.81
N LEU A 172 2.44 -0.04 -34.66
CA LEU A 172 3.84 0.40 -34.59
C LEU A 172 4.79 -0.52 -35.37
N HIS A 173 4.62 -1.85 -35.30
CA HIS A 173 5.42 -2.80 -36.06
C HIS A 173 5.27 -2.58 -37.58
N ALA A 174 4.05 -2.25 -38.02
CA ALA A 174 3.79 -1.97 -39.42
C ALA A 174 4.34 -0.63 -39.92
N TYR A 175 4.58 0.34 -39.03
CA TYR A 175 5.11 1.66 -39.42
C TYR A 175 6.61 1.84 -39.10
N PHE A 176 7.21 0.96 -38.30
CA PHE A 176 8.64 1.00 -37.96
C PHE A 176 9.59 0.90 -39.16
N GLN A 177 9.15 0.22 -40.22
CA GLN A 177 9.96 -0.14 -41.38
C GLN A 177 10.00 0.91 -42.50
N LEU A 178 9.16 1.96 -42.46
CA LEU A 178 9.25 3.11 -43.36
C LEU A 178 9.80 4.35 -42.64
N PRO A 179 10.57 5.21 -43.32
CA PRO A 179 10.91 6.52 -42.76
C PRO A 179 9.75 7.53 -42.89
N LEU A 180 9.45 8.30 -41.83
CA LEU A 180 8.45 9.37 -41.85
C LEU A 180 8.63 10.34 -43.04
N HIS A 181 9.88 10.69 -43.36
CA HIS A 181 10.21 11.56 -44.49
C HIS A 181 9.80 10.97 -45.86
N ALA A 182 9.76 9.64 -45.99
CA ALA A 182 9.28 8.98 -47.19
C ALA A 182 7.76 9.13 -47.27
N MET A 183 7.03 8.88 -46.18
CA MET A 183 5.58 9.07 -46.12
C MET A 183 5.18 10.53 -46.37
N GLU A 184 5.92 11.48 -45.79
CA GLU A 184 5.73 12.92 -46.00
C GLU A 184 6.00 13.32 -47.46
N ALA A 185 7.10 12.84 -48.07
CA ALA A 185 7.41 13.13 -49.47
C ALA A 185 6.35 12.60 -50.44
N VAL A 186 5.80 11.40 -50.15
CA VAL A 186 4.74 10.76 -50.95
C VAL A 186 3.43 11.53 -50.84
N GLY A 187 3.05 11.93 -49.62
CA GLY A 187 1.84 12.70 -49.35
C GLY A 187 1.90 14.11 -49.94
N ASN A 188 3.02 14.81 -49.74
CA ASN A 188 3.24 16.12 -50.33
C ASN A 188 3.27 16.08 -51.86
N TYR A 189 3.88 15.04 -52.45
CA TYR A 189 3.84 14.87 -53.90
C TYR A 189 2.42 14.57 -54.40
N SER A 190 1.66 13.70 -53.74
CA SER A 190 0.27 13.36 -54.11
C SER A 190 -0.62 14.61 -54.10
N MET A 191 -0.54 15.40 -53.02
CA MET A 191 -1.27 16.66 -52.85
C MET A 191 -0.85 17.73 -53.88
N ALA A 192 0.45 17.89 -54.13
CA ALA A 192 0.95 18.95 -54.98
C ALA A 192 0.86 18.65 -56.49
N SER A 193 0.85 17.37 -56.88
CA SER A 193 0.80 16.94 -58.29
C SER A 193 -0.61 16.55 -58.76
N GLY A 194 -1.54 16.25 -57.83
CA GLY A 194 -2.87 15.74 -58.15
C GLY A 194 -2.88 14.32 -58.75
N VAL A 195 -1.72 13.65 -58.82
CA VAL A 195 -1.56 12.30 -59.33
C VAL A 195 -1.83 11.30 -58.21
N ASN A 196 -2.75 10.36 -58.44
CA ASN A 196 -3.06 9.31 -57.49
C ASN A 196 -2.02 8.18 -57.59
N TRP A 197 -1.43 7.79 -56.47
CA TRP A 197 -0.42 6.73 -56.40
C TRP A 197 -0.93 5.34 -56.83
N HIS A 198 -2.24 5.17 -56.97
CA HIS A 198 -2.86 4.03 -57.63
C HIS A 198 -2.47 3.87 -59.12
N ASP A 199 -1.89 4.89 -59.76
CA ASP A 199 -1.41 4.83 -61.15
C ASP A 199 0.04 4.26 -61.27
N PHE A 200 0.67 3.86 -60.16
CA PHE A 200 1.96 3.19 -60.22
C PHE A 200 1.78 1.76 -60.76
N PRO A 201 2.57 1.32 -61.76
CA PRO A 201 2.40 -0.01 -62.33
C PRO A 201 2.66 -1.10 -61.28
N ILE A 202 1.61 -1.78 -60.84
CA ILE A 202 1.69 -2.94 -59.93
C ILE A 202 1.95 -4.19 -60.79
N LEU A 203 2.92 -4.99 -60.37
CA LEU A 203 3.25 -6.28 -60.99
C LEU A 203 2.08 -7.27 -60.81
N GLU A 204 1.33 -7.55 -61.87
CA GLU A 204 0.53 -8.78 -61.92
C GLU A 204 1.50 -9.98 -62.04
N SER A 205 1.30 -11.02 -61.23
CA SER A 205 2.27 -12.11 -61.13
C SER A 205 2.47 -12.82 -62.48
N SER A 206 3.58 -12.57 -63.15
CA SER A 206 4.02 -13.34 -64.32
C SER A 206 4.53 -14.71 -63.89
N GLN A 207 4.26 -15.76 -64.68
CA GLN A 207 4.59 -17.16 -64.36
C GLN A 207 6.10 -17.52 -64.43
N GLY A 208 7.03 -16.55 -64.40
CA GLY A 208 8.47 -16.82 -64.50
C GLY A 208 9.37 -15.65 -64.05
N ILE A 209 10.65 -15.97 -63.78
CA ILE A 209 11.67 -15.02 -63.28
C ILE A 209 11.95 -13.89 -64.29
N GLU A 210 11.94 -14.20 -65.60
CA GLU A 210 12.14 -13.19 -66.65
C GLU A 210 11.03 -12.13 -66.64
N GLY A 211 9.77 -12.55 -66.50
CA GLY A 211 8.64 -11.63 -66.38
C GLY A 211 8.69 -10.78 -65.09
N GLU A 212 9.20 -11.34 -63.99
CA GLU A 212 9.41 -10.55 -62.77
C GLU A 212 10.53 -9.51 -62.93
N ILE A 213 11.62 -9.86 -63.64
CA ILE A 213 12.71 -8.93 -63.96
C ILE A 213 12.19 -7.79 -64.85
N ASP A 214 11.44 -8.11 -65.89
CA ASP A 214 10.90 -7.12 -66.83
C ASP A 214 9.93 -6.16 -66.15
N GLY A 215 9.03 -6.64 -65.30
CA GLY A 215 8.13 -5.74 -64.59
C GLY A 215 8.82 -4.90 -63.52
N VAL A 216 9.89 -5.38 -62.87
CA VAL A 216 10.74 -4.53 -61.99
C VAL A 216 11.46 -3.45 -62.81
N ASN A 217 11.92 -3.75 -64.02
CA ASN A 217 12.52 -2.75 -64.91
C ASN A 217 11.48 -1.70 -65.35
N GLN A 218 10.26 -2.11 -65.71
CA GLN A 218 9.17 -1.18 -66.05
C GLN A 218 8.83 -0.22 -64.89
N GLN A 219 8.86 -0.71 -63.65
CA GLN A 219 8.68 0.12 -62.45
C GLN A 219 9.83 1.13 -62.25
N LEU A 220 11.07 0.72 -62.52
CA LEU A 220 12.23 1.61 -62.48
C LEU A 220 12.19 2.68 -63.58
N ASP A 221 11.80 2.30 -64.79
CA ASP A 221 11.64 3.22 -65.93
C ASP A 221 10.54 4.24 -65.66
N TYR A 222 9.42 3.81 -65.07
CA TYR A 222 8.36 4.70 -64.62
C TYR A 222 8.87 5.76 -63.63
N LEU A 223 9.67 5.36 -62.63
CA LEU A 223 10.26 6.28 -61.65
C LEU A 223 11.24 7.27 -62.30
N GLN A 224 12.06 6.83 -63.25
CA GLN A 224 12.99 7.71 -63.99
C GLN A 224 12.24 8.70 -64.89
N ALA A 225 11.17 8.27 -65.56
CA ALA A 225 10.32 9.13 -66.36
C ALA A 225 9.66 10.22 -65.51
N LYS A 226 9.17 9.86 -64.31
CA LYS A 226 8.60 10.82 -63.35
C LYS A 226 9.64 11.79 -62.78
N ALA A 227 10.87 11.32 -62.50
CA ALA A 227 11.98 12.18 -62.07
C ALA A 227 12.32 13.28 -63.10
N SER A 228 12.02 13.02 -64.37
CA SER A 228 12.37 13.86 -65.51
C SER A 228 11.25 14.83 -65.93
N MET A 229 10.05 14.75 -65.32
CA MET A 229 8.93 15.63 -65.66
C MET A 229 9.18 17.08 -65.19
N PRO A 230 8.83 18.10 -65.99
CA PRO A 230 8.91 19.49 -65.57
C PRO A 230 7.86 19.75 -64.47
N VAL A 231 8.32 20.22 -63.31
CA VAL A 231 7.47 20.47 -62.14
C VAL A 231 7.25 21.98 -61.99
N GLY A 232 5.99 22.38 -61.70
CA GLY A 232 5.57 23.78 -61.69
C GLY A 232 6.13 24.61 -60.52
N LEU A 233 6.49 23.96 -59.41
CA LEU A 233 7.07 24.61 -58.23
C LEU A 233 8.41 23.96 -57.83
N PRO A 234 9.43 24.73 -57.38
CA PRO A 234 10.71 24.20 -56.93
C PRO A 234 10.60 23.13 -55.82
N ALA A 235 9.66 23.29 -54.88
CA ALA A 235 9.42 22.34 -53.80
C ALA A 235 8.98 20.95 -54.32
N GLN A 236 8.17 20.92 -55.38
CA GLN A 236 7.71 19.66 -55.99
C GLN A 236 8.88 18.85 -56.58
N LYS A 237 9.91 19.52 -57.11
CA LYS A 237 11.11 18.88 -57.65
C LYS A 237 11.93 18.17 -56.58
N GLU A 238 12.00 18.72 -55.38
CA GLU A 238 12.71 18.10 -54.26
C GLU A 238 11.97 16.86 -53.74
N TYR A 239 10.63 16.91 -53.63
CA TYR A 239 9.81 15.77 -53.22
C TYR A 239 9.89 14.61 -54.21
N VAL A 240 9.81 14.90 -55.52
CA VAL A 240 10.00 13.90 -56.57
C VAL A 240 11.35 13.20 -56.44
N LYS A 241 12.42 13.98 -56.22
CA LYS A 241 13.77 13.44 -56.12
C LYS A 241 13.93 12.52 -54.90
N LYS A 242 13.43 12.93 -53.73
CA LYS A 242 13.47 12.10 -52.50
C LYS A 242 12.70 10.79 -52.68
N LEU A 243 11.52 10.88 -53.28
CA LEU A 243 10.68 9.71 -53.50
C LEU A 243 11.31 8.69 -54.45
N VAL A 244 11.85 9.16 -55.58
CA VAL A 244 12.53 8.31 -56.56
C VAL A 244 13.68 7.55 -55.89
N VAL A 245 14.49 8.24 -55.06
CA VAL A 245 15.57 7.59 -54.31
C VAL A 245 15.05 6.48 -53.39
N VAL A 246 13.97 6.74 -52.64
CA VAL A 246 13.38 5.77 -51.70
C VAL A 246 12.83 4.52 -52.41
N LEU A 247 12.18 4.68 -53.57
CA LEU A 247 11.56 3.56 -54.28
C LEU A 247 12.53 2.80 -55.19
N THR A 248 13.54 3.48 -55.74
CA THR A 248 14.53 2.89 -56.64
C THR A 248 15.45 1.90 -55.91
N ALA A 249 15.85 2.16 -54.65
CA ALA A 249 16.76 1.28 -53.93
C ALA A 249 16.17 -0.13 -53.64
N PRO A 250 14.94 -0.27 -53.12
CA PRO A 250 14.28 -1.57 -52.96
C PRO A 250 14.07 -2.33 -54.28
N LEU A 251 13.67 -1.62 -55.35
CA LEU A 251 13.51 -2.21 -56.68
C LEU A 251 14.83 -2.74 -57.24
N ASN A 252 15.91 -1.97 -57.14
CA ASN A 252 17.24 -2.41 -57.56
C ASN A 252 17.75 -3.60 -56.74
N LYS A 253 17.48 -3.62 -55.43
CA LYS A 253 17.80 -4.77 -54.57
C LYS A 253 17.04 -6.01 -55.04
N ARG A 254 15.73 -5.90 -55.28
CA ARG A 254 14.92 -7.00 -55.82
C ARG A 254 15.40 -7.46 -57.19
N LEU A 255 15.70 -6.54 -58.11
CA LEU A 255 16.25 -6.83 -59.43
C LEU A 255 17.57 -7.61 -59.32
N SER A 256 18.45 -7.22 -58.40
CA SER A 256 19.72 -7.91 -58.16
C SER A 256 19.52 -9.34 -57.65
N LEU A 257 18.53 -9.57 -56.77
CA LEU A 257 18.18 -10.89 -56.26
C LEU A 257 17.58 -11.76 -57.36
N LEU A 258 16.64 -11.23 -58.16
CA LEU A 258 16.04 -11.96 -59.28
C LEU A 258 17.10 -12.36 -60.34
N LYS A 259 18.06 -11.47 -60.64
CA LYS A 259 19.19 -11.78 -61.53
C LYS A 259 20.10 -12.89 -60.94
N LYS A 260 20.31 -12.91 -59.62
CA LYS A 260 21.02 -14.02 -58.96
C LYS A 260 20.24 -15.33 -59.06
N VAL A 261 18.92 -15.32 -58.90
CA VAL A 261 18.07 -16.52 -59.10
C VAL A 261 18.20 -17.03 -60.54
N GLN A 262 18.24 -16.13 -61.53
CA GLN A 262 18.39 -16.50 -62.95
C GLN A 262 19.76 -17.14 -63.26
N GLN A 263 20.81 -16.74 -62.54
CA GLN A 263 22.20 -17.14 -62.80
C GLN A 263 22.71 -18.28 -61.91
N ALA A 264 22.02 -18.58 -60.81
CA ALA A 264 22.46 -19.56 -59.81
C ALA A 264 22.06 -21.00 -60.18
N PRO A 265 22.87 -22.01 -59.82
CA PRO A 265 22.47 -23.42 -59.91
C PRO A 265 21.29 -23.72 -58.98
N VAL A 266 20.47 -24.72 -59.33
CA VAL A 266 19.12 -24.99 -58.76
C VAL A 266 19.04 -24.94 -57.22
N ASN A 267 20.05 -25.46 -56.51
CA ASN A 267 20.06 -25.50 -55.04
C ASN A 267 20.31 -24.13 -54.39
N GLU A 268 21.08 -23.25 -55.03
CA GLU A 268 21.29 -21.87 -54.55
C GLU A 268 20.16 -20.95 -55.03
N ALA A 269 19.58 -21.23 -56.19
CA ALA A 269 18.43 -20.49 -56.73
C ALA A 269 17.24 -20.49 -55.75
N LEU A 270 16.99 -21.60 -55.04
CA LEU A 270 15.94 -21.71 -54.02
C LEU A 270 16.11 -20.73 -52.84
N LEU A 271 17.34 -20.53 -52.35
CA LEU A 271 17.65 -19.57 -51.29
C LEU A 271 17.41 -18.14 -51.77
N TRP A 272 17.93 -17.80 -52.96
CA TRP A 272 17.74 -16.48 -53.55
C TRP A 272 16.29 -16.20 -53.94
N GLN A 273 15.52 -17.24 -54.28
CA GLN A 273 14.10 -17.13 -54.63
C GLN A 273 13.25 -16.84 -53.39
N ALA A 274 13.57 -17.46 -52.25
CA ALA A 274 12.95 -17.11 -50.97
C ALA A 274 13.29 -15.66 -50.55
N GLU A 275 14.53 -15.20 -50.77
CA GLU A 275 14.92 -13.82 -50.50
C GLU A 275 14.28 -12.81 -51.47
N ALA A 276 14.18 -13.15 -52.75
CA ALA A 276 13.50 -12.33 -53.75
C ALA A 276 11.99 -12.22 -53.47
N LEU A 277 11.36 -13.30 -52.99
CA LEU A 277 9.97 -13.30 -52.55
C LEU A 277 9.78 -12.41 -51.31
N ARG A 278 10.68 -12.48 -50.33
CA ARG A 278 10.64 -11.56 -49.18
C ARG A 278 10.84 -10.11 -49.61
N ALA A 279 11.75 -9.84 -50.55
CA ALA A 279 11.97 -8.50 -51.09
C ALA A 279 10.75 -7.99 -51.88
N LYS A 280 10.07 -8.85 -52.63
CA LYS A 280 8.78 -8.58 -53.29
C LYS A 280 7.71 -8.20 -52.28
N GLN A 281 7.50 -9.06 -51.27
CA GLN A 281 6.52 -8.82 -50.20
C GLN A 281 6.84 -7.53 -49.43
N ALA A 282 8.10 -7.28 -49.08
CA ALA A 282 8.52 -6.04 -48.43
C ALA A 282 8.25 -4.82 -49.31
N PHE A 283 8.49 -4.91 -50.62
CA PHE A 283 8.21 -3.84 -51.56
C PHE A 283 6.71 -3.60 -51.74
N GLU A 284 5.90 -4.62 -51.98
CA GLU A 284 4.44 -4.53 -52.07
C GLU A 284 3.82 -3.99 -50.77
N TRP A 285 4.42 -4.33 -49.64
CA TRP A 285 4.03 -3.82 -48.34
C TRP A 285 4.43 -2.35 -48.13
N LEU A 286 5.53 -1.87 -48.74
CA LEU A 286 5.77 -0.43 -48.87
C LEU A 286 4.58 0.20 -49.62
N PHE A 287 4.04 -0.39 -50.69
CA PHE A 287 2.89 0.18 -51.41
C PHE A 287 1.65 0.29 -50.55
N SER A 288 1.28 -0.74 -49.79
CA SER A 288 0.13 -0.65 -48.87
C SER A 288 0.28 0.46 -47.82
N ASN A 289 1.53 0.86 -47.52
CA ASN A 289 1.83 1.94 -46.57
C ASN A 289 2.08 3.31 -47.24
N LEU A 290 2.30 3.35 -48.58
CA LEU A 290 2.60 4.54 -49.38
C LEU A 290 1.35 5.15 -50.06
N HIS A 291 0.15 4.62 -49.83
CA HIS A 291 -1.08 5.06 -50.52
C HIS A 291 -1.54 6.50 -50.21
N TYR A 292 -0.77 7.31 -49.47
CA TYR A 292 -1.39 8.32 -48.66
C TYR A 292 -1.08 9.76 -49.06
N GLN A 293 -2.16 10.45 -49.43
CA GLN A 293 -2.46 11.86 -49.11
C GLN A 293 -2.51 12.16 -47.57
N HIS A 294 -2.01 11.29 -46.68
CA HIS A 294 -2.43 11.22 -45.27
C HIS A 294 -1.30 11.15 -44.21
N PHE A 295 -0.23 11.94 -44.37
CA PHE A 295 0.67 12.26 -43.24
C PHE A 295 -0.13 12.73 -42.01
N ASP A 296 -1.22 13.46 -42.24
CA ASP A 296 -2.18 13.90 -41.22
C ASP A 296 -2.85 12.75 -40.47
N ALA A 297 -3.12 11.60 -41.12
CA ALA A 297 -3.78 10.47 -40.49
C ALA A 297 -2.86 9.68 -39.55
N HIS A 298 -1.59 9.49 -39.93
CA HIS A 298 -0.60 8.89 -39.03
C HIS A 298 -0.38 9.75 -37.79
N ASN A 299 -0.18 11.07 -37.98
CA ASN A 299 -0.06 12.01 -36.86
C ASN A 299 -1.30 11.99 -35.97
N ARG A 300 -2.50 11.93 -36.57
CA ARG A 300 -3.76 11.85 -35.84
C ARG A 300 -3.88 10.55 -35.04
N ILE A 301 -3.53 9.41 -35.62
CA ILE A 301 -3.54 8.11 -34.92
C ILE A 301 -2.53 8.12 -33.77
N MET A 302 -1.32 8.65 -34.00
CA MET A 302 -0.31 8.77 -32.94
C MET A 302 -0.76 9.72 -31.82
N GLN A 303 -1.44 10.83 -32.16
CA GLN A 303 -2.04 11.75 -31.18
C GLN A 303 -3.10 11.05 -30.34
N PHE A 304 -3.96 10.30 -31.01
CA PHE A 304 -5.04 9.57 -30.37
C PHE A 304 -4.51 8.47 -29.44
N ILE A 305 -3.53 7.69 -29.90
CA ILE A 305 -2.79 6.72 -29.09
C ILE A 305 -2.21 7.39 -27.84
N PHE A 306 -1.56 8.54 -28.06
CA PHE A 306 -0.90 9.28 -26.99
C PHE A 306 -1.88 9.77 -25.93
N ASN A 307 -2.93 10.47 -26.33
CA ASN A 307 -3.96 10.98 -25.43
C ASN A 307 -4.63 9.83 -24.67
N THR A 308 -4.97 8.74 -25.38
CA THR A 308 -5.59 7.58 -24.74
C THR A 308 -4.67 7.03 -23.65
N TRP A 309 -3.40 6.81 -23.97
CA TRP A 309 -2.45 6.18 -23.04
C TRP A 309 -2.07 7.05 -21.86
N ILE A 310 -2.07 8.36 -21.97
CA ILE A 310 -1.88 9.23 -20.80
C ILE A 310 -3.10 9.14 -19.87
N GLU A 311 -4.30 9.19 -20.43
CA GLU A 311 -5.52 9.34 -19.63
C GLU A 311 -6.00 8.02 -18.99
N ILE A 312 -5.71 6.87 -19.60
CA ILE A 312 -6.06 5.59 -18.99
C ILE A 312 -5.15 5.21 -17.82
N GLN A 313 -3.96 5.78 -17.69
CA GLN A 313 -2.95 5.34 -16.71
C GLN A 313 -3.44 5.37 -15.27
N GLY A 314 -4.20 6.41 -14.90
CA GLY A 314 -4.80 6.54 -13.56
C GLY A 314 -5.95 5.56 -13.30
N GLN A 315 -6.45 4.89 -14.33
CA GLN A 315 -7.58 3.95 -14.27
C GLN A 315 -7.13 2.48 -14.28
N LEU A 316 -5.84 2.22 -14.52
CA LEU A 316 -5.29 0.87 -14.64
C LEU A 316 -5.05 0.22 -13.27
N LYS A 317 -5.49 -1.03 -13.15
CA LYS A 317 -5.24 -1.87 -11.98
C LYS A 317 -3.77 -2.34 -11.96
N ALA A 318 -3.27 -2.74 -10.78
CA ALA A 318 -1.88 -3.17 -10.60
C ALA A 318 -1.40 -4.26 -11.60
N HIS A 319 -2.26 -5.22 -11.95
CA HIS A 319 -1.91 -6.27 -12.94
C HIS A 319 -1.86 -5.77 -14.39
N GLN A 320 -2.52 -4.64 -14.70
CA GLN A 320 -2.50 -4.00 -16.02
C GLN A 320 -1.32 -3.03 -16.18
N GLN A 321 -0.71 -2.60 -15.07
CA GLN A 321 0.43 -1.67 -15.09
C GLN A 321 1.67 -2.25 -15.80
N ALA A 322 1.91 -3.56 -15.69
CA ALA A 322 3.02 -4.21 -16.40
C ALA A 322 2.85 -4.12 -17.93
N GLN A 323 1.62 -4.29 -18.41
CA GLN A 323 1.32 -4.16 -19.84
C GLN A 323 1.43 -2.71 -20.31
N ASN A 324 0.97 -1.77 -19.49
CA ASN A 324 1.14 -0.34 -19.73
C ASN A 324 2.62 0.05 -19.90
N GLN A 325 3.51 -0.49 -19.04
CA GLN A 325 4.95 -0.28 -19.18
C GLN A 325 5.49 -0.78 -20.52
N THR A 326 5.09 -1.97 -20.96
CA THR A 326 5.50 -2.50 -22.28
C THR A 326 5.07 -1.58 -23.41
N VAL A 327 3.83 -1.08 -23.40
CA VAL A 327 3.38 -0.23 -24.50
C VAL A 327 4.07 1.14 -24.48
N LEU A 328 4.27 1.72 -23.31
CA LEU A 328 5.01 2.97 -23.15
C LEU A 328 6.47 2.84 -23.60
N LEU A 329 7.09 1.67 -23.35
CA LEU A 329 8.40 1.31 -23.90
C LEU A 329 8.36 1.35 -25.43
N ARG A 330 7.40 0.66 -26.07
CA ARG A 330 7.27 0.59 -27.53
C ARG A 330 7.03 1.95 -28.19
N LEU A 331 6.20 2.80 -27.58
CA LEU A 331 5.96 4.15 -28.09
C LEU A 331 7.21 5.02 -27.98
N SER A 332 7.97 4.86 -26.90
CA SER A 332 9.24 5.56 -26.72
C SER A 332 10.32 5.06 -27.68
N GLU A 333 10.41 3.74 -27.91
CA GLU A 333 11.27 3.14 -28.94
C GLU A 333 10.93 3.66 -30.33
N TYR A 334 9.64 3.62 -30.71
CA TYR A 334 9.17 4.11 -32.00
C TYR A 334 9.60 5.56 -32.22
N ALA A 335 9.33 6.44 -31.25
CA ALA A 335 9.68 7.83 -31.38
C ALA A 335 11.20 8.08 -31.33
N TYR A 336 11.96 7.24 -30.62
CA TYR A 336 13.42 7.26 -30.69
C TYR A 336 13.94 6.93 -32.10
N HIS A 337 13.38 5.89 -32.71
CA HIS A 337 13.76 5.47 -34.05
C HIS A 337 13.39 6.49 -35.13
N GLU A 338 12.22 7.12 -35.05
CA GLU A 338 11.84 8.20 -35.98
C GLU A 338 12.79 9.39 -35.89
N ALA A 339 13.17 9.77 -34.67
CA ALA A 339 14.10 10.87 -34.44
C ALA A 339 15.53 10.60 -34.96
N LEU A 340 15.96 9.33 -34.97
CA LEU A 340 17.25 8.95 -35.57
C LEU A 340 17.23 9.02 -37.10
N LYS A 341 16.07 8.80 -37.74
CA LYS A 341 15.91 8.83 -39.20
C LYS A 341 15.91 10.26 -39.78
N GLU A 342 15.75 11.29 -38.96
CA GLU A 342 15.95 12.68 -39.38
C GLU A 342 17.47 13.00 -39.44
N GLU A 343 18.08 12.76 -40.61
CA GLU A 343 19.53 12.95 -40.84
C GLU A 343 19.97 14.42 -40.95
N THR A 344 19.04 15.38 -41.06
CA THR A 344 19.37 16.81 -41.14
C THR A 344 18.27 17.66 -40.51
N PRO A 345 18.59 18.61 -39.60
CA PRO A 345 17.68 19.72 -39.39
C PRO A 345 17.49 20.41 -40.75
N PRO A 346 16.26 20.76 -41.17
CA PRO A 346 16.02 21.33 -42.49
C PRO A 346 16.95 22.53 -42.71
N ALA A 347 17.91 22.37 -43.64
CA ALA A 347 18.86 23.40 -44.00
C ALA A 347 18.09 24.62 -44.51
N GLY A 348 18.14 25.73 -43.77
CA GLY A 348 17.44 26.96 -44.11
C GLY A 348 16.53 27.55 -43.03
N ARG A 349 16.42 26.94 -41.83
CA ARG A 349 15.83 27.64 -40.70
C ARG A 349 16.86 28.56 -40.05
N ASP A 350 16.84 29.82 -40.45
CA ASP A 350 17.52 30.90 -39.72
C ASP A 350 17.10 30.83 -38.25
N ALA A 351 18.05 30.98 -37.34
CA ALA A 351 17.89 30.92 -35.88
C ALA A 351 16.92 31.97 -35.27
N VAL A 352 16.19 32.70 -36.12
CA VAL A 352 15.24 33.76 -35.77
C VAL A 352 13.77 33.30 -35.97
N GLN A 353 13.51 32.16 -36.63
CA GLN A 353 12.17 31.56 -36.74
C GLN A 353 11.96 30.45 -35.70
N GLU A 354 12.14 30.75 -34.41
CA GLU A 354 11.97 29.79 -33.30
C GLU A 354 10.51 29.49 -32.90
N GLN A 355 9.53 29.66 -33.80
CA GLN A 355 8.09 29.46 -33.51
C GLN A 355 7.39 28.38 -34.35
N THR A 356 8.09 27.58 -35.15
CA THR A 356 7.43 26.42 -35.77
C THR A 356 7.12 25.38 -34.69
N ALA A 357 5.84 25.15 -34.45
CA ALA A 357 5.32 24.06 -33.62
C ALA A 357 6.00 22.76 -34.01
N TRP A 358 6.50 22.03 -33.01
CA TRP A 358 7.17 20.77 -33.25
C TRP A 358 6.17 19.79 -33.81
N PRO A 359 6.65 18.79 -34.57
CA PRO A 359 5.88 17.58 -34.73
C PRO A 359 5.56 17.02 -33.33
N PRO A 360 4.29 16.87 -32.96
CA PRO A 360 3.89 16.54 -31.59
C PRO A 360 4.54 15.26 -31.02
N TYR A 361 4.94 14.33 -31.89
CA TYR A 361 5.55 13.04 -31.51
C TYR A 361 6.89 13.16 -30.78
N TYR A 362 7.70 14.19 -31.02
CA TYR A 362 8.96 14.41 -30.27
C TYR A 362 8.71 14.74 -28.80
N LEU A 363 7.71 15.58 -28.55
CA LEU A 363 7.29 15.94 -27.21
C LEU A 363 6.66 14.73 -26.50
N TRP A 364 5.88 13.94 -27.23
CA TRP A 364 5.29 12.71 -26.75
C TRP A 364 6.32 11.66 -26.37
N ALA A 365 7.36 11.48 -27.19
CA ALA A 365 8.51 10.61 -26.92
C ALA A 365 9.17 10.96 -25.59
N PHE A 366 9.43 12.25 -25.41
CA PHE A 366 10.05 12.76 -24.21
C PHE A 366 9.15 12.53 -22.98
N VAL A 367 7.86 12.86 -23.08
CA VAL A 367 6.89 12.65 -22.00
C VAL A 367 6.76 11.17 -21.60
N PHE A 368 6.69 10.25 -22.56
CA PHE A 368 6.63 8.82 -22.27
C PHE A 368 7.94 8.29 -21.67
N ALA A 369 9.08 8.73 -22.18
CA ALA A 369 10.37 8.34 -21.66
C ALA A 369 10.61 8.84 -20.22
N LEU A 370 10.07 10.01 -19.87
CA LEU A 370 10.07 10.51 -18.49
C LEU A 370 9.05 9.79 -17.58
N SER A 371 8.00 9.22 -18.17
CA SER A 371 6.98 8.45 -17.46
C SER A 371 7.41 6.99 -17.21
N GLN A 372 8.50 6.54 -17.82
CA GLN A 372 9.04 5.18 -17.70
C GLN A 372 10.35 5.14 -16.90
N SER A 373 10.58 4.01 -16.23
CA SER A 373 11.79 3.78 -15.44
C SER A 373 12.96 3.20 -16.24
N ASP A 374 12.78 2.89 -17.54
CA ASP A 374 13.86 2.36 -18.38
C ASP A 374 14.94 3.44 -18.58
N PRO A 375 16.14 3.26 -17.99
CA PRO A 375 17.17 4.29 -18.03
C PRO A 375 17.74 4.52 -19.43
N PHE A 376 17.75 3.49 -20.28
CA PHE A 376 18.27 3.56 -21.63
C PHE A 376 17.34 4.40 -22.52
N ILE A 377 16.05 4.09 -22.52
CA ILE A 377 15.05 4.83 -23.31
C ILE A 377 14.93 6.27 -22.83
N ARG A 378 14.91 6.50 -21.51
CA ARG A 378 14.94 7.85 -20.94
C ARG A 378 16.14 8.64 -21.44
N LYS A 379 17.33 8.03 -21.40
CA LYS A 379 18.57 8.63 -21.90
C LYS A 379 18.48 8.93 -23.40
N ALA A 380 17.99 7.99 -24.21
CA ALA A 380 17.87 8.10 -25.65
C ALA A 380 16.89 9.22 -26.08
N CYS A 381 15.68 9.25 -25.51
CA CYS A 381 14.68 10.28 -25.81
C CYS A 381 15.10 11.67 -25.30
N THR A 382 15.80 11.73 -24.17
CA THR A 382 16.37 12.99 -23.68
C THR A 382 17.51 13.49 -24.57
N HIS A 383 18.36 12.59 -25.06
CA HIS A 383 19.40 12.93 -26.04
C HIS A 383 18.80 13.44 -27.34
N LEU A 384 17.69 12.89 -27.80
CA LEU A 384 17.00 13.35 -29.01
C LEU A 384 16.42 14.76 -28.84
N LEU A 385 15.79 15.04 -27.70
CA LEU A 385 15.32 16.38 -27.36
C LEU A 385 16.46 17.39 -27.32
N ILE A 386 17.60 17.01 -26.72
CA ILE A 386 18.79 17.86 -26.65
C ILE A 386 19.42 18.01 -28.04
N LYS A 387 19.48 16.95 -28.86
CA LYS A 387 19.98 16.98 -30.25
C LYS A 387 19.18 17.93 -31.13
N THR A 388 17.85 17.99 -30.96
CA THR A 388 17.00 18.92 -31.69
C THR A 388 17.29 20.37 -31.34
N TRP A 389 17.76 20.66 -30.12
CA TRP A 389 18.11 22.02 -29.70
C TRP A 389 19.57 22.39 -29.82
N TYR A 390 20.45 21.40 -29.72
CA TYR A 390 21.90 21.55 -29.62
C TYR A 390 22.60 20.48 -30.46
N PRO A 391 22.44 20.51 -31.80
CA PRO A 391 23.00 19.50 -32.69
C PRO A 391 24.53 19.40 -32.58
N GLN A 392 25.21 20.45 -32.12
CA GLN A 392 26.66 20.51 -31.94
C GLN A 392 27.16 19.83 -30.65
N GLN A 393 26.30 19.48 -29.70
CA GLN A 393 26.71 18.89 -28.40
C GLN A 393 26.52 17.36 -28.33
N VAL A 394 26.03 16.74 -29.42
CA VAL A 394 25.44 15.40 -29.48
C VAL A 394 26.44 14.26 -29.32
N ASP A 395 27.64 14.39 -29.88
CA ASP A 395 28.62 13.29 -29.87
C ASP A 395 29.13 12.95 -28.45
N SER A 396 29.06 13.92 -27.53
CA SER A 396 29.40 13.73 -26.10
C SER A 396 28.26 13.14 -25.25
N LEU A 397 27.02 13.21 -25.75
CA LEU A 397 25.80 12.88 -25.01
C LEU A 397 25.56 11.38 -24.93
N ALA A 398 25.80 10.62 -26.02
CA ALA A 398 25.49 9.18 -26.12
C ALA A 398 26.02 8.32 -24.94
N LEU A 399 27.08 8.76 -24.27
CA LEU A 399 27.71 8.06 -23.15
C LEU A 399 27.28 8.57 -21.75
N MET A 400 26.60 9.71 -21.65
CA MET A 400 26.35 10.40 -20.37
C MET A 400 24.88 10.35 -19.90
N ASP A 401 24.67 10.11 -18.60
CA ASP A 401 23.33 10.14 -17.98
C ASP A 401 22.76 11.57 -17.95
N PHE A 402 21.42 11.72 -17.96
CA PHE A 402 20.75 13.02 -18.03
C PHE A 402 21.13 13.94 -16.85
N GLU A 403 21.24 13.40 -15.65
CA GLU A 403 21.65 14.18 -14.47
C GLU A 403 23.10 14.66 -14.58
N GLN A 404 23.99 13.81 -15.12
CA GLN A 404 25.39 14.18 -15.39
C GLN A 404 25.47 15.27 -16.47
N TRP A 405 24.69 15.13 -17.55
CA TRP A 405 24.60 16.16 -18.58
C TRP A 405 24.08 17.48 -17.99
N CYS A 406 23.07 17.43 -17.11
CA CYS A 406 22.53 18.62 -16.50
C CYS A 406 23.55 19.40 -15.67
N VAL A 407 24.45 18.68 -14.99
CA VAL A 407 25.54 19.28 -14.21
C VAL A 407 26.59 19.92 -15.14
N GLN A 408 26.93 19.25 -16.24
CA GLN A 408 27.97 19.70 -17.17
C GLN A 408 27.51 20.82 -18.12
N ASN A 409 26.21 20.90 -18.44
CA ASN A 409 25.65 21.77 -19.47
C ASN A 409 24.59 22.73 -18.92
N GLN A 410 24.99 23.55 -17.94
CA GLN A 410 24.09 24.48 -17.24
C GLN A 410 23.28 25.39 -18.19
N ALA A 411 23.92 25.96 -19.21
CA ALA A 411 23.23 26.81 -20.19
C ALA A 411 22.18 26.02 -21.01
N GLY A 412 22.53 24.77 -21.36
CA GLY A 412 21.65 23.83 -22.05
C GLY A 412 20.38 23.53 -21.28
N VAL A 413 20.53 23.18 -19.99
CA VAL A 413 19.41 22.83 -19.09
C VAL A 413 18.47 24.00 -18.87
N SER A 414 19.01 25.21 -18.65
CA SER A 414 18.18 26.39 -18.41
C SER A 414 17.25 26.67 -19.60
N LEU A 415 17.80 26.64 -20.83
CA LEU A 415 17.02 26.86 -22.03
C LEU A 415 16.01 25.74 -22.29
N LEU A 416 16.40 24.48 -22.07
CA LEU A 416 15.51 23.30 -22.17
C LEU A 416 14.27 23.50 -21.28
N TYR A 417 14.49 23.85 -20.01
CA TYR A 417 13.41 24.08 -19.07
C TYR A 417 12.53 25.26 -19.49
N ASP A 418 13.10 26.41 -19.87
CA ASP A 418 12.33 27.57 -20.32
C ASP A 418 11.51 27.26 -21.58
N ARG A 419 12.06 26.51 -22.55
CA ARG A 419 11.34 26.11 -23.76
C ARG A 419 10.17 25.17 -23.48
N LEU A 420 10.37 24.16 -22.63
CA LEU A 420 9.27 23.27 -22.22
C LEU A 420 8.18 24.03 -21.45
N MET A 421 8.58 24.89 -20.50
CA MET A 421 7.64 25.69 -19.71
C MET A 421 6.99 26.83 -20.51
N ASN A 422 7.38 27.08 -21.76
CA ASN A 422 6.70 28.03 -22.65
C ASN A 422 5.86 27.34 -23.73
N ASN A 423 5.93 26.01 -23.85
CA ASN A 423 5.13 25.25 -24.79
C ASN A 423 3.74 24.91 -24.21
N GLU A 424 2.66 25.44 -24.79
CA GLU A 424 1.29 25.22 -24.28
C GLU A 424 0.86 23.75 -24.30
N HIS A 425 1.23 23.01 -25.35
CA HIS A 425 0.94 21.58 -25.45
C HIS A 425 1.61 20.81 -24.31
N PHE A 426 2.88 21.10 -24.03
CA PHE A 426 3.60 20.51 -22.90
C PHE A 426 2.97 20.86 -21.55
N LYS A 427 2.53 22.11 -21.35
CA LYS A 427 1.86 22.53 -20.11
C LYS A 427 0.58 21.73 -19.86
N ASN A 428 -0.25 21.57 -20.89
CA ASN A 428 -1.49 20.82 -20.79
C ASN A 428 -1.21 19.35 -20.43
N LEU A 429 -0.20 18.75 -21.08
CA LEU A 429 0.21 17.38 -20.82
C LEU A 429 0.81 17.18 -19.42
N LYS A 430 1.68 18.10 -19.00
CA LYS A 430 2.21 18.12 -17.63
C LYS A 430 1.07 18.19 -16.62
N GLY A 431 0.08 19.07 -16.84
CA GLY A 431 -1.10 19.21 -15.99
C GLY A 431 -1.92 17.92 -15.89
N ALA A 432 -2.21 17.28 -17.03
CA ALA A 432 -2.91 15.99 -17.06
C ALA A 432 -2.15 14.90 -16.30
N LEU A 433 -0.86 14.71 -16.59
CA LEU A 433 -0.02 13.70 -15.93
C LEU A 433 0.13 13.92 -14.42
N PHE A 434 0.17 15.18 -14.00
CA PHE A 434 0.21 15.52 -12.58
C PHE A 434 -1.13 15.19 -11.91
N THR A 435 -2.26 15.53 -12.55
CA THR A 435 -3.61 15.22 -12.07
C THR A 435 -3.86 13.71 -11.98
N HIS A 436 -3.28 12.92 -12.90
CA HIS A 436 -3.37 11.46 -12.90
C HIS A 436 -2.33 10.76 -12.00
N GLY A 437 -1.53 11.51 -11.22
CA GLY A 437 -0.62 10.94 -10.22
C GLY A 437 0.55 10.13 -10.81
N GLN A 438 1.04 10.49 -12.00
CA GLN A 438 2.21 9.81 -12.60
C GLN A 438 3.51 10.16 -11.87
N GLN A 439 3.80 9.40 -10.81
CA GLN A 439 4.91 9.68 -9.87
C GLN A 439 6.28 9.77 -10.55
N SER A 440 6.59 8.86 -11.49
CA SER A 440 7.87 8.89 -12.23
C SER A 440 8.03 10.16 -13.06
N PHE A 441 6.99 10.56 -13.80
CA PHE A 441 7.01 11.80 -14.57
C PHE A 441 7.11 13.03 -13.67
N GLN A 442 6.31 13.09 -12.60
CA GLN A 442 6.36 14.15 -11.61
C GLN A 442 7.78 14.31 -11.03
N PHE A 443 8.43 13.21 -10.69
CA PHE A 443 9.78 13.21 -10.14
C PHE A 443 10.84 13.67 -11.16
N GLU A 444 10.76 13.22 -12.41
CA GLU A 444 11.66 13.71 -13.46
C GLU A 444 11.50 15.20 -13.71
N MET A 445 10.26 15.73 -13.65
CA MET A 445 10.01 17.17 -13.72
C MET A 445 10.58 17.94 -12.53
N VAL A 446 10.54 17.37 -11.32
CA VAL A 446 11.20 17.91 -10.13
C VAL A 446 12.71 18.01 -10.34
N LYS A 447 13.35 16.96 -10.87
CA LYS A 447 14.79 16.95 -11.14
C LYS A 447 15.17 17.98 -12.19
N LEU A 448 14.44 18.04 -13.31
CA LEU A 448 14.69 19.04 -14.35
C LEU A 448 14.59 20.46 -13.78
N ALA A 449 13.53 20.77 -13.03
CA ALA A 449 13.35 22.09 -12.42
C ALA A 449 14.46 22.42 -11.41
N PHE A 450 14.86 21.44 -10.59
CA PHE A 450 15.98 21.59 -9.66
C PHE A 450 17.29 21.97 -10.38
N HIS A 451 17.65 21.22 -11.43
CA HIS A 451 18.87 21.47 -12.19
C HIS A 451 18.81 22.79 -12.97
N ALA A 452 17.66 23.13 -13.57
CA ALA A 452 17.47 24.37 -14.31
C ALA A 452 17.56 25.61 -13.42
N LEU A 453 16.84 25.64 -12.29
CA LEU A 453 16.89 26.77 -11.36
C LEU A 453 18.29 26.94 -10.76
N LYS A 454 19.01 25.84 -10.51
CA LYS A 454 20.42 25.89 -10.09
C LYS A 454 21.32 26.47 -11.18
N ALA A 455 21.12 26.09 -12.43
CA ALA A 455 21.84 26.63 -13.57
C ALA A 455 21.57 28.13 -13.76
N MET A 456 20.32 28.59 -13.67
CA MET A 456 19.94 30.01 -13.79
C MET A 456 20.68 30.90 -12.77
N VAL A 457 20.84 30.41 -11.52
CA VAL A 457 21.61 31.12 -10.48
C VAL A 457 23.09 31.15 -10.83
N SER A 458 23.68 30.01 -11.19
CA SER A 458 25.12 29.92 -11.55
C SER A 458 25.48 30.78 -12.76
N LEU A 459 24.60 30.86 -13.75
CA LEU A 459 24.75 31.66 -14.96
C LEU A 459 24.36 33.13 -14.77
N LYS A 460 23.95 33.53 -13.56
CA LYS A 460 23.49 34.89 -13.23
C LYS A 460 22.31 35.37 -14.09
N GLN A 461 21.50 34.45 -14.61
CA GLN A 461 20.27 34.77 -15.36
C GLN A 461 19.15 35.24 -14.43
N ALA A 462 19.12 34.73 -13.19
CA ALA A 462 18.17 35.14 -12.16
C ALA A 462 18.83 35.16 -10.77
N PRO A 463 18.40 36.04 -9.85
CA PRO A 463 18.93 36.08 -8.50
C PRO A 463 18.49 34.85 -7.70
N PHE A 464 19.34 34.40 -6.79
CA PHE A 464 19.08 33.22 -5.94
C PHE A 464 17.69 33.26 -5.27
N LYS A 465 17.29 34.40 -4.70
CA LYS A 465 16.00 34.57 -4.03
C LYS A 465 14.80 34.31 -4.97
N ALA A 466 14.88 34.71 -6.23
CA ALA A 466 13.81 34.48 -7.20
C ALA A 466 13.72 33.01 -7.60
N CYS A 467 14.86 32.35 -7.85
CA CYS A 467 14.90 30.92 -8.12
C CYS A 467 14.42 30.09 -6.92
N ALA A 468 14.76 30.50 -5.69
CA ALA A 468 14.31 29.83 -4.48
C ALA A 468 12.79 29.96 -4.27
N ALA A 469 12.22 31.15 -4.54
CA ALA A 469 10.77 31.34 -4.50
C ALA A 469 10.05 30.48 -5.55
N ARG A 470 10.58 30.40 -6.79
CA ARG A 470 10.03 29.51 -7.84
C ARG A 470 10.14 28.04 -7.47
N PHE A 471 11.28 27.62 -6.92
CA PHE A 471 11.45 26.26 -6.42
C PHE A 471 10.40 25.93 -5.35
N ALA A 472 10.17 26.86 -4.43
CA ALA A 472 9.20 26.69 -3.37
C ALA A 472 7.75 26.59 -3.87
N SER A 473 7.37 27.37 -4.88
CA SER A 473 6.03 27.34 -5.44
C SER A 473 5.78 26.19 -6.41
N GLU A 474 6.77 25.82 -7.22
CA GLU A 474 6.57 24.88 -8.35
C GLU A 474 7.03 23.45 -8.05
N VAL A 475 8.03 23.27 -7.17
CA VAL A 475 8.72 21.97 -7.01
C VAL A 475 8.42 21.34 -5.65
N LEU A 476 8.46 22.13 -4.58
CA LEU A 476 8.27 21.61 -3.22
C LEU A 476 6.93 20.92 -2.98
N PRO A 477 5.78 21.40 -3.47
CA PRO A 477 4.50 20.72 -3.25
C PRO A 477 4.51 19.31 -3.83
N VAL A 478 4.99 19.18 -5.08
CA VAL A 478 5.09 17.89 -5.79
C VAL A 478 6.06 16.95 -5.07
N LEU A 479 7.23 17.46 -4.69
CA LEU A 479 8.25 16.66 -4.00
C LEU A 479 7.76 16.20 -2.61
N SER A 480 7.01 17.05 -1.91
CA SER A 480 6.42 16.74 -0.60
C SER A 480 5.35 15.66 -0.73
N GLU A 481 4.50 15.74 -1.76
CA GLU A 481 3.50 14.73 -2.07
C GLU A 481 4.16 13.38 -2.42
N LEU A 482 5.20 13.37 -3.26
CA LEU A 482 5.96 12.16 -3.59
C LEU A 482 6.59 11.49 -2.35
N ILE A 483 7.14 12.28 -1.42
CA ILE A 483 7.69 11.76 -0.14
C ILE A 483 6.56 11.15 0.71
N LEU A 484 5.44 11.85 0.87
CA LEU A 484 4.31 11.37 1.67
C LEU A 484 3.65 10.12 1.07
N MET A 485 3.68 9.97 -0.26
CA MET A 485 3.24 8.78 -0.98
C MET A 485 4.24 7.61 -0.90
N GLY A 486 5.45 7.83 -0.37
CA GLY A 486 6.48 6.80 -0.24
C GLY A 486 7.19 6.47 -1.55
N TYR A 487 7.32 7.43 -2.47
CA TYR A 487 8.07 7.24 -3.70
C TYR A 487 9.58 7.26 -3.42
N GLU A 488 10.17 6.07 -3.23
CA GLU A 488 11.56 5.87 -2.79
C GLU A 488 12.60 6.71 -3.59
N PRO A 489 12.54 6.83 -4.93
CA PRO A 489 13.52 7.65 -5.65
C PRO A 489 13.53 9.13 -5.24
N ALA A 490 12.37 9.69 -4.87
CA ALA A 490 12.30 11.06 -4.36
C ALA A 490 12.87 11.19 -2.94
N ILE A 491 12.61 10.20 -2.08
CA ILE A 491 13.13 10.15 -0.71
C ILE A 491 14.65 10.05 -0.73
N ASP A 492 15.20 9.15 -1.55
CA ASP A 492 16.65 8.97 -1.71
C ASP A 492 17.31 10.23 -2.26
N PHE A 493 16.69 10.85 -3.26
CA PHE A 493 17.18 12.10 -3.86
C PHE A 493 17.28 13.23 -2.83
N VAL A 494 16.24 13.43 -2.01
CA VAL A 494 16.26 14.46 -0.98
C VAL A 494 17.23 14.11 0.15
N THR A 495 17.19 12.87 0.64
CA THR A 495 18.03 12.41 1.75
C THR A 495 19.52 12.51 1.42
N THR A 496 19.92 12.13 0.20
CA THR A 496 21.31 12.25 -0.28
C THR A 496 21.75 13.71 -0.31
N ARG A 497 20.94 14.58 -0.91
CA ARG A 497 21.26 16.01 -1.05
C ARG A 497 21.22 16.78 0.27
N LEU A 498 20.45 16.32 1.24
CA LEU A 498 20.45 16.86 2.60
C LEU A 498 21.71 16.49 3.39
N LYS A 499 22.41 15.41 3.02
CA LYS A 499 23.66 14.94 3.64
C LYS A 499 24.93 15.53 3.00
N GLU A 500 24.85 15.99 1.75
CA GLU A 500 25.98 16.64 1.07
C GLU A 500 26.33 17.99 1.73
N ALA A 501 27.52 18.08 2.34
CA ALA A 501 28.04 19.27 3.02
C ALA A 501 28.43 20.43 2.06
N SER A 502 28.08 20.34 0.77
CA SER A 502 28.52 21.30 -0.23
C SER A 502 27.56 22.48 -0.34
N SER A 503 28.10 23.64 -0.71
CA SER A 503 27.37 24.84 -1.12
C SER A 503 26.38 24.63 -2.29
N GLY A 504 26.20 23.39 -2.77
CA GLY A 504 25.25 22.96 -3.78
C GLY A 504 23.86 22.57 -3.28
N ALA A 505 23.60 22.52 -1.96
CA ALA A 505 22.29 22.27 -1.35
C ALA A 505 21.33 23.48 -1.36
N VAL A 506 21.48 24.35 -2.37
CA VAL A 506 21.00 25.75 -2.42
C VAL A 506 19.49 25.90 -2.27
N PHE A 507 18.69 24.89 -2.61
CA PHE A 507 17.22 24.93 -2.48
C PHE A 507 16.63 23.93 -1.46
N LEU A 508 17.24 22.75 -1.31
CA LEU A 508 16.72 21.67 -0.45
C LEU A 508 17.21 21.78 0.99
N GLY A 509 18.43 22.29 1.20
CA GLY A 509 19.07 22.35 2.51
C GLY A 509 18.44 23.33 3.48
N SER A 510 17.71 24.33 2.98
CA SER A 510 17.06 25.38 3.76
C SER A 510 15.56 25.17 3.97
N ASP A 511 14.95 24.18 3.32
CA ASP A 511 13.49 24.00 3.40
C ASP A 511 13.11 23.01 4.49
N TYR A 512 12.61 23.55 5.60
CA TYR A 512 12.16 22.75 6.74
C TYR A 512 10.91 21.92 6.42
N ASN A 513 10.11 22.26 5.40
CA ASN A 513 8.93 21.48 5.04
C ASN A 513 9.33 20.10 4.51
N LEU A 514 10.41 20.01 3.72
CA LEU A 514 10.92 18.72 3.26
C LEU A 514 11.43 17.86 4.42
N VAL A 515 12.13 18.46 5.38
CA VAL A 515 12.60 17.77 6.58
C VAL A 515 11.41 17.29 7.43
N MET A 516 10.36 18.10 7.55
CA MET A 516 9.10 17.70 8.17
C MET A 516 8.44 16.53 7.44
N MET A 517 8.33 16.57 6.10
CA MET A 517 7.73 15.47 5.33
C MET A 517 8.52 14.17 5.46
N LEU A 518 9.85 14.23 5.46
CA LEU A 518 10.70 13.06 5.70
C LEU A 518 10.51 12.51 7.12
N MET A 519 10.48 13.39 8.15
CA MET A 519 10.18 12.98 9.51
C MET A 519 8.82 12.28 9.60
N THR A 520 7.77 12.86 9.01
CA THR A 520 6.42 12.26 8.98
C THR A 520 6.38 10.96 8.19
N TYR A 521 7.11 10.86 7.08
CA TYR A 521 7.19 9.62 6.28
C TYR A 521 7.82 8.48 7.08
N HIS A 522 9.01 8.71 7.66
CA HIS A 522 9.71 7.69 8.47
C HIS A 522 8.92 7.35 9.73
N GLU A 523 8.27 8.34 10.36
CA GLU A 523 7.39 8.10 11.49
C GLU A 523 6.22 7.19 11.09
N ARG A 524 5.50 7.44 10.00
CA ARG A 524 4.39 6.56 9.54
C ARG A 524 4.82 5.12 9.22
N ARG A 525 6.09 4.90 8.92
CA ARG A 525 6.67 3.56 8.64
C ARG A 525 7.30 2.89 9.86
N ASP A 526 7.16 3.47 11.05
CA ASP A 526 7.84 3.00 12.28
C ASP A 526 9.38 2.98 12.17
N ASP A 527 9.96 3.74 11.25
CA ASP A 527 11.41 3.96 11.12
C ASP A 527 11.85 5.12 12.01
N PHE A 528 11.68 4.89 13.31
CA PHE A 528 11.89 5.89 14.35
C PHE A 528 13.32 6.48 14.41
N PRO A 529 14.41 5.72 14.15
CA PRO A 529 15.76 6.30 14.13
C PRO A 529 15.94 7.39 13.06
N ASN A 530 15.41 7.18 11.86
CA ASN A 530 15.48 8.20 10.80
C ASN A 530 14.55 9.38 11.11
N ALA A 531 13.33 9.12 11.60
CA ALA A 531 12.42 10.17 12.04
C ALA A 531 13.06 11.05 13.14
N TRP A 532 13.77 10.44 14.10
CA TRP A 532 14.49 11.13 15.16
C TRP A 532 15.61 12.03 14.62
N SER A 533 16.42 11.51 13.69
CA SER A 533 17.47 12.29 13.02
C SER A 533 16.92 13.57 12.34
N PHE A 534 15.79 13.45 11.63
CA PHE A 534 15.15 14.60 11.01
C PHE A 534 14.51 15.56 12.03
N LEU A 535 13.94 15.05 13.14
CA LEU A 535 13.47 15.90 14.23
C LEU A 535 14.60 16.72 14.86
N GLN A 536 15.75 16.12 15.13
CA GLN A 536 16.93 16.83 15.66
C GLN A 536 17.37 17.98 14.74
N ARG A 537 17.28 17.77 13.42
CA ARG A 537 17.55 18.81 12.43
C ARG A 537 16.50 19.94 12.48
N LEU A 538 15.22 19.61 12.64
CA LEU A 538 14.16 20.62 12.82
C LEU A 538 14.34 21.43 14.10
N GLU A 539 14.71 20.79 15.21
CA GLU A 539 15.03 21.49 16.46
C GLU A 539 16.18 22.49 16.31
N THR A 540 17.16 22.17 15.46
CA THR A 540 18.25 23.10 15.12
C THR A 540 17.70 24.34 14.39
N TYR A 541 16.72 24.19 13.50
CA TYR A 541 16.05 25.32 12.83
C TYR A 541 15.18 26.15 13.80
N VAL A 542 14.54 25.50 14.78
CA VAL A 542 13.82 26.20 15.86
C VAL A 542 14.79 27.05 16.68
N GLN A 543 15.92 26.49 17.11
CA GLN A 543 16.96 27.21 17.87
C GLN A 543 17.53 28.39 17.09
N ALA A 544 17.72 28.22 15.78
CA ALA A 544 18.15 29.29 14.87
C ALA A 544 17.05 30.32 14.55
N LYS A 545 15.84 30.19 15.11
CA LYS A 545 14.66 31.04 14.85
C LYS A 545 14.23 31.10 13.38
N VAL A 546 14.56 30.07 12.60
CA VAL A 546 14.14 29.92 11.19
C VAL A 546 12.67 29.48 11.13
N ILE A 547 12.26 28.61 12.06
CA ILE A 547 10.88 28.16 12.22
C ILE A 547 10.41 28.37 13.65
N LYS A 548 9.09 28.47 13.81
CA LYS A 548 8.47 28.48 15.12
C LYS A 548 8.32 27.03 15.65
N PRO A 549 8.41 26.80 16.96
CA PRO A 549 8.30 25.45 17.55
C PRO A 549 6.96 24.74 17.28
N ASP A 550 5.88 25.48 17.10
CA ASP A 550 4.52 25.01 16.87
C ASP A 550 4.29 24.41 15.48
N VAL A 551 5.22 24.60 14.55
CA VAL A 551 5.19 24.00 13.21
C VAL A 551 5.38 22.49 13.27
N ILE A 552 6.16 21.99 14.23
CA ILE A 552 6.43 20.56 14.39
C ILE A 552 5.21 19.90 15.06
N PRO A 553 4.63 18.82 14.48
CA PRO A 553 3.54 18.08 15.11
C PRO A 553 3.91 17.65 16.53
N LYS A 554 3.16 18.15 17.52
CA LYS A 554 3.50 17.99 18.94
C LYS A 554 3.46 16.52 19.37
N GLU A 555 2.53 15.75 18.82
CA GLU A 555 2.35 14.32 19.10
C GLU A 555 3.54 13.51 18.56
N THR A 556 3.99 13.80 17.33
CA THR A 556 5.18 13.18 16.74
C THR A 556 6.44 13.52 17.52
N ARG A 557 6.60 14.79 17.92
CA ARG A 557 7.72 15.23 18.77
C ARG A 557 7.73 14.46 20.09
N ALA A 558 6.58 14.38 20.77
CA ALA A 558 6.47 13.68 22.05
C ALA A 558 6.73 12.17 21.90
N LEU A 559 6.19 11.51 20.88
CA LEU A 559 6.48 10.12 20.55
C LEU A 559 7.98 9.87 20.43
N LEU A 560 8.67 10.66 19.59
CA LEU A 560 10.10 10.48 19.36
C LEU A 560 10.95 10.81 20.61
N GLN A 561 10.55 11.80 21.41
CA GLN A 561 11.18 12.11 22.69
C GLN A 561 11.05 10.94 23.69
N ILE A 562 9.89 10.28 23.75
CA ILE A 562 9.71 9.12 24.63
C ILE A 562 10.68 7.99 24.26
N LEU A 563 10.83 7.75 22.94
CA LEU A 563 11.65 6.68 22.39
C LEU A 563 13.15 6.94 22.56
N PHE A 564 13.63 8.17 22.36
CA PHE A 564 15.08 8.47 22.23
C PHE A 564 15.65 9.49 23.23
N ASP A 565 14.82 10.26 23.95
CA ASP A 565 15.29 11.31 24.86
C ASP A 565 14.88 11.02 26.30
N GLU A 566 15.79 10.43 27.07
CA GLU A 566 15.58 10.11 28.49
C GLU A 566 15.19 11.31 29.35
N LYS A 567 15.69 12.52 29.02
CA LYS A 567 15.43 13.72 29.83
C LYS A 567 14.04 14.30 29.55
N ALA A 568 13.58 14.19 28.30
CA ALA A 568 12.27 14.70 27.89
C ALA A 568 11.14 13.66 28.02
N ARG A 569 11.48 12.38 28.26
CA ARG A 569 10.53 11.25 28.26
C ARG A 569 9.33 11.46 29.18
N GLU A 570 9.55 11.84 30.43
CA GLU A 570 8.47 12.02 31.41
C GLU A 570 7.52 13.15 30.99
N THR A 571 8.07 14.31 30.63
CA THR A 571 7.27 15.46 30.16
C THR A 571 6.50 15.14 28.89
N ALA A 572 7.10 14.37 27.97
CA ALA A 572 6.45 13.94 26.73
C ALA A 572 5.31 12.94 26.99
N LEU A 573 5.48 12.01 27.94
CA LEU A 573 4.42 11.10 28.39
C LEU A 573 3.26 11.89 29.00
N ASP A 574 3.54 12.80 29.93
CA ASP A 574 2.53 13.63 30.58
C ASP A 574 1.74 14.46 29.55
N PHE A 575 2.43 15.00 28.54
CA PHE A 575 1.80 15.71 27.43
C PHE A 575 0.84 14.81 26.63
N LEU A 576 1.29 13.63 26.19
CA LEU A 576 0.44 12.72 25.39
C LEU A 576 -0.77 12.22 26.19
N ILE A 577 -0.57 11.85 27.46
CA ILE A 577 -1.66 11.44 28.36
C ILE A 577 -2.65 12.59 28.55
N GLY A 578 -2.14 13.80 28.82
CA GLY A 578 -2.96 15.01 28.99
C GLY A 578 -3.78 15.33 27.74
N GLN A 579 -3.18 15.26 26.56
CA GLN A 579 -3.87 15.48 25.28
C GLN A 579 -4.87 14.38 24.94
N ALA A 580 -4.56 13.12 25.25
CA ALA A 580 -5.48 12.02 25.04
C ALA A 580 -6.74 12.15 25.93
N LYS A 581 -6.58 12.58 27.19
CA LYS A 581 -7.70 12.81 28.12
C LYS A 581 -8.49 14.09 27.81
N ASN A 582 -7.78 15.19 27.60
CA ASN A 582 -8.35 16.54 27.65
C ASN A 582 -8.19 17.35 26.35
N GLY A 583 -7.76 16.73 25.25
CA GLY A 583 -7.53 17.44 23.99
C GLY A 583 -8.78 18.20 23.51
N ASP A 584 -8.57 19.36 22.90
CA ASP A 584 -9.65 20.28 22.51
C ASP A 584 -10.55 19.72 21.38
N SER A 585 -10.08 18.69 20.67
CA SER A 585 -10.82 18.01 19.61
C SER A 585 -10.61 16.50 19.64
N GLU A 586 -11.59 15.76 19.11
CA GLU A 586 -11.52 14.30 19.00
C GLU A 586 -10.32 13.83 18.14
N THR A 587 -9.97 14.60 17.11
CA THR A 587 -8.82 14.31 16.25
C THR A 587 -7.49 14.43 17.00
N LEU A 588 -7.33 15.44 17.87
CA LEU A 588 -6.15 15.59 18.71
C LEU A 588 -6.06 14.47 19.76
N ARG A 589 -7.19 14.14 20.42
CA ARG A 589 -7.24 13.02 21.37
C ARG A 589 -6.84 11.70 20.72
N SER A 590 -7.37 11.43 19.52
CA SER A 590 -7.06 10.22 18.75
C SER A 590 -5.58 10.15 18.34
N LYS A 591 -5.00 11.25 17.84
CA LYS A 591 -3.58 11.32 17.48
C LYS A 591 -2.65 11.13 18.68
N ALA A 592 -2.96 11.77 19.80
CA ALA A 592 -2.18 11.63 21.03
C ALA A 592 -2.25 10.20 21.59
N LEU A 593 -3.42 9.57 21.53
CA LEU A 593 -3.61 8.18 21.93
C LEU A 593 -2.85 7.22 21.00
N ASP A 594 -2.89 7.42 19.69
CA ASP A 594 -2.14 6.61 18.72
C ASP A 594 -0.62 6.73 18.95
N ALA A 595 -0.11 7.95 19.12
CA ALA A 595 1.28 8.21 19.46
C ALA A 595 1.69 7.53 20.78
N LEU A 596 0.85 7.63 21.82
CA LEU A 596 1.10 6.98 23.11
C LEU A 596 1.15 5.45 22.97
N GLN A 597 0.18 4.86 22.26
CA GLN A 597 0.13 3.42 21.99
C GLN A 597 1.34 2.95 21.21
N ARG A 598 1.77 3.68 20.18
CA ARG A 598 2.97 3.36 19.42
C ARG A 598 4.21 3.41 20.31
N ALA A 599 4.40 4.47 21.10
CA ALA A 599 5.48 4.52 22.09
C ALA A 599 5.45 3.33 23.07
N GLY A 600 4.26 2.91 23.49
CA GLY A 600 4.03 1.77 24.37
C GLY A 600 4.40 0.41 23.79
N HIS A 601 4.54 0.28 22.46
CA HIS A 601 5.05 -0.96 21.86
C HIS A 601 6.58 -1.11 22.01
N PHE A 602 7.29 0.00 22.21
CA PHE A 602 8.76 0.03 22.18
C PHE A 602 9.40 0.30 23.54
N THR A 603 8.69 0.95 24.47
CA THR A 603 9.26 1.33 25.78
C THR A 603 8.41 0.85 26.96
N PRO A 604 9.03 0.24 28.00
CA PRO A 604 8.32 -0.21 29.20
C PRO A 604 7.52 0.88 29.91
N VAL A 605 8.09 2.09 30.03
CA VAL A 605 7.44 3.21 30.74
C VAL A 605 6.20 3.70 30.00
N ALA A 606 6.25 3.80 28.66
CA ALA A 606 5.07 4.16 27.88
C ALA A 606 4.04 3.03 27.86
N ALA A 607 4.46 1.76 27.86
CA ALA A 607 3.54 0.62 27.96
C ALA A 607 2.74 0.66 29.27
N LEU A 608 3.41 0.97 30.38
CA LEU A 608 2.78 1.17 31.68
C LEU A 608 1.79 2.35 31.64
N ALA A 609 2.18 3.48 31.03
CA ALA A 609 1.31 4.64 30.84
C ALA A 609 0.07 4.32 29.99
N CYS A 610 0.20 3.53 28.92
CA CYS A 610 -0.93 3.05 28.11
C CYS A 610 -1.92 2.25 28.96
N VAL A 611 -1.42 1.32 29.77
CA VAL A 611 -2.27 0.49 30.63
C VAL A 611 -3.00 1.36 31.66
N LYS A 612 -2.29 2.27 32.33
CA LYS A 612 -2.90 3.23 33.28
C LYS A 612 -3.99 4.06 32.63
N TYR A 613 -3.67 4.67 31.49
CA TYR A 613 -4.62 5.48 30.73
C TYR A 613 -5.90 4.70 30.42
N SER A 614 -5.78 3.48 29.88
CA SER A 614 -6.94 2.68 29.49
C SER A 614 -7.83 2.24 30.66
N ILE A 615 -7.24 2.03 31.84
CA ILE A 615 -7.99 1.70 33.06
C ILE A 615 -8.72 2.94 33.59
N ASP A 616 -8.06 4.10 33.61
CA ASP A 616 -8.63 5.37 34.05
C ASP A 616 -9.81 5.82 33.19
N THR A 617 -9.79 5.55 31.88
CA THR A 617 -10.82 5.98 30.94
C THR A 617 -11.95 4.96 30.75
N GLU A 618 -11.96 3.87 31.52
CA GLU A 618 -12.94 2.77 31.41
C GLU A 618 -13.09 2.17 30.00
N THR A 619 -12.11 2.37 29.12
CA THR A 619 -12.06 1.84 27.74
C THR A 619 -11.65 0.36 27.74
N THR A 620 -12.22 -0.43 28.63
CA THR A 620 -11.69 -1.74 29.08
C THR A 620 -12.29 -2.93 28.35
N GLN A 621 -13.10 -2.67 27.32
CA GLN A 621 -13.58 -3.70 26.39
C GLN A 621 -12.52 -4.10 25.35
N ASP A 622 -11.47 -3.28 25.13
CA ASP A 622 -10.45 -3.56 24.14
C ASP A 622 -9.34 -4.47 24.71
N ASN A 623 -9.26 -5.72 24.22
CA ASN A 623 -8.21 -6.66 24.57
C ASN A 623 -6.80 -6.19 24.16
N LYS A 624 -6.68 -5.09 23.40
CA LYS A 624 -5.37 -4.50 23.05
C LYS A 624 -4.53 -4.10 24.25
N ILE A 625 -5.14 -3.80 25.41
CA ILE A 625 -4.41 -3.49 26.65
C ILE A 625 -3.44 -4.63 27.05
N LEU A 626 -3.83 -5.90 26.79
CA LEU A 626 -3.00 -7.07 27.10
C LEU A 626 -1.68 -7.09 26.32
N LYS A 627 -1.60 -6.41 25.17
CA LYS A 627 -0.36 -6.31 24.38
C LYS A 627 0.71 -5.49 25.09
N PHE A 628 0.32 -4.57 25.96
CA PHE A 628 1.24 -3.69 26.71
C PHE A 628 1.59 -4.24 28.09
N MET A 629 0.73 -5.07 28.69
CA MET A 629 0.89 -5.57 30.06
C MET A 629 2.23 -6.26 30.32
N ARG A 630 2.75 -7.02 29.35
CA ARG A 630 4.04 -7.69 29.50
C ARG A 630 5.20 -6.69 29.58
N LEU A 631 5.22 -5.71 28.67
CA LEU A 631 6.28 -4.70 28.62
C LEU A 631 6.16 -3.71 29.79
N ALA A 632 4.94 -3.40 30.23
CA ALA A 632 4.68 -2.60 31.42
C ALA A 632 5.27 -3.20 32.71
N ALA A 633 5.25 -4.53 32.83
CA ALA A 633 5.84 -5.22 33.98
C ALA A 633 7.38 -5.11 34.06
N GLU A 634 8.04 -4.76 32.95
CA GLU A 634 9.48 -4.46 32.95
C GLU A 634 9.80 -3.06 33.51
N ALA A 635 8.84 -2.11 33.43
CA ALA A 635 8.97 -0.80 34.06
C ALA A 635 8.65 -0.85 35.55
N ASP A 636 7.47 -1.39 35.89
CA ASP A 636 7.05 -1.58 37.27
C ASP A 636 6.17 -2.84 37.39
N PRO A 637 6.72 -3.95 37.92
CA PRO A 637 5.99 -5.21 38.04
C PRO A 637 4.87 -5.15 39.09
N ALA A 638 4.99 -4.28 40.10
CA ALA A 638 4.01 -4.13 41.17
C ALA A 638 2.77 -3.40 40.64
N GLU A 639 2.99 -2.25 40.01
CA GLU A 639 1.96 -1.42 39.38
C GLU A 639 1.28 -2.18 38.24
N ALA A 640 2.04 -2.80 37.32
CA ALA A 640 1.46 -3.54 36.19
C ALA A 640 0.56 -4.70 36.66
N SER A 641 0.95 -5.40 37.74
CA SER A 641 0.12 -6.47 38.32
C SER A 641 -1.16 -5.91 38.96
N TYR A 642 -1.08 -4.74 39.60
CA TYR A 642 -2.25 -4.09 40.19
C TYR A 642 -3.22 -3.59 39.11
N LEU A 643 -2.69 -2.99 38.04
CA LEU A 643 -3.47 -2.58 36.88
C LEU A 643 -4.13 -3.78 36.18
N ASN A 644 -3.44 -4.92 36.06
CA ASN A 644 -4.06 -6.13 35.53
C ASN A 644 -5.21 -6.65 36.41
N TYR A 645 -5.06 -6.52 37.73
CA TYR A 645 -6.15 -6.79 38.67
C TYR A 645 -7.37 -5.88 38.42
N LEU A 646 -7.16 -4.56 38.32
CA LEU A 646 -8.24 -3.60 38.05
C LEU A 646 -8.94 -3.89 36.70
N PHE A 647 -8.16 -4.17 35.66
CA PHE A 647 -8.66 -4.54 34.34
C PHE A 647 -9.57 -5.77 34.38
N LEU A 648 -9.13 -6.86 35.02
CA LEU A 648 -9.93 -8.08 35.14
C LEU A 648 -11.19 -7.86 36.01
N ARG A 649 -11.07 -7.06 37.08
CA ARG A 649 -12.18 -6.71 37.96
C ARG A 649 -13.28 -5.94 37.24
N GLN A 650 -12.93 -4.94 36.41
CA GLN A 650 -13.90 -4.19 35.60
C GLN A 650 -14.70 -5.11 34.65
N ARG A 651 -14.11 -6.23 34.23
CA ARG A 651 -14.76 -7.26 33.41
C ARG A 651 -15.51 -8.32 34.21
N LYS A 652 -15.69 -8.12 35.53
CA LYS A 652 -16.33 -9.06 36.46
C LYS A 652 -15.67 -10.44 36.47
N MET A 653 -14.37 -10.51 36.18
CA MET A 653 -13.58 -11.75 36.26
C MET A 653 -12.89 -11.87 37.63
N ILE A 654 -12.66 -13.12 38.06
CA ILE A 654 -11.89 -13.38 39.28
C ILE A 654 -10.42 -13.06 38.99
N ALA A 655 -9.87 -12.10 39.74
CA ALA A 655 -8.55 -11.53 39.48
C ALA A 655 -7.57 -11.70 40.66
N LEU A 656 -7.85 -12.64 41.57
CA LEU A 656 -7.13 -12.82 42.83
C LEU A 656 -5.63 -13.06 42.61
N GLU A 657 -5.24 -13.79 41.56
CA GLU A 657 -3.81 -14.01 41.25
C GLU A 657 -3.07 -12.71 40.97
N SER A 658 -3.67 -11.79 40.23
CA SER A 658 -3.04 -10.50 39.89
C SER A 658 -2.94 -9.59 41.12
N LEU A 659 -3.95 -9.61 41.99
CA LEU A 659 -3.95 -8.88 43.26
C LEU A 659 -2.86 -9.40 44.21
N ILE A 660 -2.77 -10.72 44.36
CA ILE A 660 -1.73 -11.40 45.16
C ILE A 660 -0.35 -11.07 44.62
N LYS A 661 -0.18 -11.11 43.28
CA LYS A 661 1.09 -10.79 42.63
C LYS A 661 1.49 -9.33 42.88
N ALA A 662 0.57 -8.38 42.74
CA ALA A 662 0.81 -6.97 43.02
C ALA A 662 1.20 -6.73 44.49
N ALA A 663 0.46 -7.32 45.43
CA ALA A 663 0.76 -7.25 46.85
C ALA A 663 2.11 -7.89 47.19
N SER A 664 2.47 -9.00 46.53
CA SER A 664 3.76 -9.67 46.72
C SER A 664 4.96 -8.80 46.32
N PHE A 665 4.77 -7.92 45.33
CA PHE A 665 5.76 -6.92 44.93
C PHE A 665 5.73 -5.65 45.79
N GLY A 666 4.77 -5.52 46.72
CA GLY A 666 4.68 -4.39 47.66
C GLY A 666 3.84 -3.21 47.19
N HIS A 667 2.91 -3.41 46.24
CA HIS A 667 2.01 -2.33 45.81
C HIS A 667 1.04 -1.92 46.94
N GLY A 668 1.13 -0.67 47.39
CA GLY A 668 0.45 -0.19 48.61
C GLY A 668 -1.07 -0.38 48.63
N LEU A 669 -1.77 -0.04 47.54
CA LEU A 669 -3.23 -0.23 47.44
C LEU A 669 -3.63 -1.71 47.33
N ALA A 670 -2.76 -2.54 46.72
CA ALA A 670 -3.05 -3.94 46.50
C ALA A 670 -3.05 -4.72 47.82
N SER A 671 -2.18 -4.35 48.75
CA SER A 671 -2.09 -4.98 50.07
C SER A 671 -3.34 -4.74 50.90
N SER A 672 -3.86 -3.50 50.93
CA SER A 672 -5.11 -3.17 51.63
C SER A 672 -6.30 -3.95 51.03
N GLU A 673 -6.39 -3.95 49.70
CA GLU A 673 -7.50 -4.60 49.00
C GLU A 673 -7.46 -6.13 49.10
N LEU A 674 -6.25 -6.72 49.11
CA LEU A 674 -6.05 -8.14 49.38
C LEU A 674 -6.53 -8.51 50.79
N GLN A 675 -6.20 -7.69 51.79
CA GLN A 675 -6.64 -7.91 53.17
C GLN A 675 -8.17 -7.91 53.28
N ASP A 676 -8.85 -6.96 52.65
CA ASP A 676 -10.31 -6.88 52.65
C ASP A 676 -10.95 -8.06 51.92
N CYS A 677 -10.38 -8.47 50.78
CA CYS A 677 -10.82 -9.67 50.06
C CYS A 677 -10.67 -10.93 50.91
N MET A 678 -9.53 -11.12 51.57
CA MET A 678 -9.28 -12.29 52.43
C MET A 678 -10.27 -12.35 53.60
N ASN A 679 -10.50 -11.21 54.29
CA ASN A 679 -11.46 -11.14 55.39
C ASN A 679 -12.89 -11.47 54.91
N ARG A 680 -13.33 -10.87 53.81
CA ARG A 680 -14.67 -11.10 53.24
C ARG A 680 -14.90 -12.57 52.88
N TYR A 681 -13.97 -13.23 52.18
CA TYR A 681 -14.14 -14.64 51.81
C TYR A 681 -14.13 -15.60 53.00
N VAL A 682 -13.41 -15.24 54.07
CA VAL A 682 -13.47 -15.98 55.35
C VAL A 682 -14.84 -15.79 56.02
N GLU A 683 -15.38 -14.56 56.04
CA GLU A 683 -16.72 -14.26 56.59
C GLU A 683 -17.85 -14.95 55.79
N GLU A 684 -17.74 -14.95 54.46
CA GLU A 684 -18.66 -15.64 53.54
C GLU A 684 -18.54 -17.17 53.56
N LYS A 685 -17.59 -17.71 54.34
CA LYS A 685 -17.29 -19.15 54.43
C LYS A 685 -16.95 -19.81 53.09
N ASN A 686 -16.28 -19.11 52.19
CA ASN A 686 -15.90 -19.63 50.88
C ASN A 686 -14.56 -20.40 50.92
N ALA A 687 -14.60 -21.65 51.39
CA ALA A 687 -13.41 -22.49 51.58
C ALA A 687 -12.62 -22.77 50.29
N GLN A 688 -13.30 -22.85 49.14
CA GLN A 688 -12.65 -23.20 47.87
C GLN A 688 -11.70 -22.09 47.39
N LEU A 689 -12.16 -20.84 47.32
CA LEU A 689 -11.31 -19.74 46.86
C LEU A 689 -10.14 -19.44 47.82
N VAL A 690 -10.38 -19.59 49.12
CA VAL A 690 -9.33 -19.43 50.13
C VAL A 690 -8.25 -20.51 49.96
N LYS A 691 -8.66 -21.77 49.74
CA LYS A 691 -7.76 -22.89 49.47
C LYS A 691 -6.94 -22.71 48.20
N ASP A 692 -7.58 -22.26 47.13
CA ASP A 692 -6.98 -22.24 45.81
C ASP A 692 -6.04 -21.05 45.60
N PHE A 693 -6.32 -19.89 46.22
CA PHE A 693 -5.55 -18.65 45.99
C PHE A 693 -4.76 -18.18 47.21
N PHE A 694 -5.38 -18.08 48.39
CA PHE A 694 -4.76 -17.43 49.54
C PHE A 694 -3.79 -18.34 50.30
N ILE A 695 -4.14 -19.61 50.52
CA ILE A 695 -3.23 -20.54 51.20
C ILE A 695 -1.92 -20.73 50.43
N PRO A 696 -1.91 -20.98 49.10
CA PRO A 696 -0.67 -21.06 48.34
C PRO A 696 0.15 -19.78 48.43
N ALA A 697 -0.48 -18.61 48.37
CA ALA A 697 0.22 -17.33 48.46
C ALA A 697 0.84 -17.08 49.84
N LEU A 698 0.14 -17.45 50.90
CA LEU A 698 0.68 -17.43 52.26
C LEU A 698 1.85 -18.42 52.39
N LEU A 699 1.74 -19.64 51.84
CA LEU A 699 2.81 -20.64 51.88
C LEU A 699 3.98 -20.34 50.93
N GLN A 700 3.86 -19.35 50.03
CA GLN A 700 4.98 -18.80 49.28
C GLN A 700 5.68 -17.65 50.02
N GLY A 701 5.10 -17.14 51.11
CA GLY A 701 5.71 -16.18 52.03
C GLY A 701 5.72 -14.71 51.60
N LYS A 702 5.52 -14.44 50.32
CA LYS A 702 5.74 -13.10 49.74
C LYS A 702 4.77 -12.01 50.21
N ILE A 703 3.57 -12.38 50.66
CA ILE A 703 2.49 -11.43 51.01
C ILE A 703 2.36 -11.16 52.52
N GLN A 704 2.94 -12.02 53.37
CA GLN A 704 2.71 -11.99 54.83
C GLN A 704 3.23 -10.72 55.50
N LYS A 705 4.29 -10.12 54.96
CA LYS A 705 4.88 -8.86 55.43
C LYS A 705 4.01 -7.63 55.19
N TYR A 706 2.99 -7.73 54.33
CA TYR A 706 2.13 -6.61 53.96
C TYR A 706 0.67 -6.76 54.43
N LEU A 707 0.37 -7.83 55.17
CA LEU A 707 -0.96 -8.14 55.68
C LEU A 707 -0.99 -8.04 57.20
N SER A 708 -2.17 -7.75 57.77
CA SER A 708 -2.34 -7.80 59.22
C SER A 708 -2.18 -9.23 59.76
N PRO A 709 -1.56 -9.40 60.95
CA PRO A 709 -1.42 -10.72 61.56
C PRO A 709 -2.77 -11.42 61.78
N ASP A 710 -3.81 -10.66 62.15
CA ASP A 710 -5.16 -11.17 62.34
C ASP A 710 -5.75 -11.81 61.09
N THR A 711 -5.67 -11.13 59.94
CA THR A 711 -6.19 -11.65 58.68
C THR A 711 -5.48 -12.95 58.29
N VAL A 712 -4.16 -12.99 58.37
CA VAL A 712 -3.36 -14.18 58.04
C VAL A 712 -3.74 -15.38 58.92
N VAL A 713 -3.85 -15.16 60.23
CA VAL A 713 -4.20 -16.21 61.20
C VAL A 713 -5.64 -16.69 60.99
N ASN A 714 -6.59 -15.77 60.82
CA ASN A 714 -7.99 -16.12 60.61
C ASN A 714 -8.19 -16.92 59.31
N THR A 715 -7.48 -16.57 58.23
CA THR A 715 -7.53 -17.31 56.95
C THR A 715 -6.97 -18.72 57.08
N LEU A 716 -5.82 -18.90 57.76
CA LEU A 716 -5.24 -20.23 58.03
C LEU A 716 -6.18 -21.10 58.86
N ILE A 717 -6.72 -20.53 59.95
CA ILE A 717 -7.64 -21.24 60.86
C ILE A 717 -8.92 -21.65 60.13
N PHE A 718 -9.51 -20.74 59.36
CA PHE A 718 -10.72 -21.01 58.58
C PHE A 718 -10.53 -22.20 57.62
N MET A 719 -9.36 -22.32 56.98
CA MET A 719 -9.06 -23.45 56.10
C MET A 719 -8.83 -24.78 56.80
N ILE A 720 -8.25 -24.74 57.99
CA ILE A 720 -8.11 -25.92 58.86
C ILE A 720 -9.49 -26.42 59.31
N ASP A 721 -10.40 -25.49 59.63
CA ASP A 721 -11.73 -25.81 60.15
C ASP A 721 -12.71 -26.31 59.08
N THR A 722 -12.43 -26.07 57.80
CA THR A 722 -13.33 -26.40 56.67
C THR A 722 -12.98 -27.68 55.92
N GLN A 723 -11.91 -28.41 56.29
CA GLN A 723 -11.63 -29.72 55.70
C GLN A 723 -12.59 -30.79 56.25
N MET A 724 -13.25 -31.52 55.36
CA MET A 724 -14.09 -32.67 55.71
C MET A 724 -13.21 -33.90 56.04
N GLU A 725 -13.54 -34.56 57.15
CA GLU A 725 -12.85 -35.68 57.83
C GLU A 725 -12.45 -36.82 56.85
N GLU A 726 -11.19 -37.27 56.79
CA GLU A 726 -10.58 -38.29 57.68
C GLU A 726 -9.11 -37.96 58.10
N ASN A 727 -8.59 -36.77 57.81
CA ASN A 727 -7.17 -36.45 58.09
C ASN A 727 -6.92 -34.97 58.48
N GLN A 728 -7.87 -34.34 59.17
CA GLN A 728 -7.81 -32.92 59.53
C GLN A 728 -6.56 -32.56 60.36
N ALA A 729 -6.19 -33.38 61.36
CA ALA A 729 -4.99 -33.17 62.17
C ALA A 729 -3.69 -33.29 61.35
N ALA A 730 -3.59 -34.29 60.47
CA ALA A 730 -2.43 -34.47 59.60
C ALA A 730 -2.31 -33.34 58.55
N TYR A 731 -3.45 -32.84 58.05
CA TYR A 731 -3.50 -31.70 57.14
C TYR A 731 -3.11 -30.39 57.83
N ALA A 732 -3.65 -30.12 59.02
CA ALA A 732 -3.32 -28.96 59.85
C ALA A 732 -1.82 -28.95 60.17
N ASP A 733 -1.28 -30.08 60.62
CA ASP A 733 0.13 -30.23 60.92
C ASP A 733 1.01 -29.98 59.68
N LYS A 734 0.59 -30.49 58.50
CA LYS A 734 1.31 -30.25 57.24
C LYS A 734 1.33 -28.78 56.85
N ILE A 735 0.18 -28.11 56.83
CA ILE A 735 0.08 -26.70 56.42
C ILE A 735 0.80 -25.77 57.39
N VAL A 736 0.62 -25.99 58.69
CA VAL A 736 1.27 -25.17 59.71
C VAL A 736 2.77 -25.40 59.71
N SER A 737 3.26 -26.63 59.50
CA SER A 737 4.70 -26.86 59.32
C SER A 737 5.24 -26.12 58.11
N MET A 738 4.56 -26.18 56.95
CA MET A 738 4.98 -25.43 55.75
C MET A 738 4.96 -23.93 55.99
N PHE A 739 3.94 -23.41 56.67
CA PHE A 739 3.83 -21.98 56.99
C PHE A 739 4.94 -21.53 57.96
N ILE A 740 5.31 -22.35 58.94
CA ILE A 740 6.45 -22.09 59.85
C ILE A 740 7.76 -22.01 59.07
N ASP A 741 8.00 -22.95 58.16
CA ASP A 741 9.22 -22.97 57.35
C ASP A 741 9.34 -21.69 56.51
N VAL A 742 8.21 -21.21 55.98
CA VAL A 742 8.12 -19.95 55.23
C VAL A 742 8.32 -18.71 56.12
N LEU A 743 7.73 -18.69 57.31
CA LEU A 743 7.96 -17.59 58.27
C LEU A 743 9.43 -17.51 58.69
N LYS A 744 10.12 -18.66 58.80
CA LYS A 744 11.56 -18.71 59.07
C LYS A 744 12.39 -18.22 57.89
N SER A 745 12.00 -18.53 56.65
CA SER A 745 12.76 -18.14 55.46
C SER A 745 12.58 -16.66 55.09
N GLU A 746 11.35 -16.15 55.09
CA GLU A 746 11.04 -14.76 54.71
C GLU A 746 11.21 -13.78 55.87
N ASN A 747 11.17 -14.27 57.11
CA ASN A 747 11.34 -13.51 58.35
C ASN A 747 10.56 -12.18 58.39
N PRO A 748 9.22 -12.19 58.20
CA PRO A 748 8.44 -10.96 58.20
C PRO A 748 8.46 -10.28 59.59
N PRO A 749 8.31 -8.94 59.67
CA PRO A 749 8.31 -8.21 60.95
C PRO A 749 7.26 -8.71 61.95
N SER A 750 6.16 -9.26 61.44
CA SER A 750 5.05 -9.81 62.21
C SER A 750 5.24 -11.27 62.65
N ARG A 751 6.38 -11.91 62.35
CA ARG A 751 6.63 -13.34 62.60
C ARG A 751 6.28 -13.80 64.01
N ASN A 752 6.82 -13.15 65.05
CA ASN A 752 6.57 -13.53 66.44
C ASN A 752 5.09 -13.33 66.82
N THR A 753 4.45 -12.27 66.31
CA THR A 753 3.02 -12.00 66.53
C THR A 753 2.14 -13.06 65.86
N LEU A 754 2.44 -13.45 64.62
CA LEU A 754 1.73 -14.50 63.88
C LEU A 754 1.81 -15.84 64.61
N ILE A 755 2.99 -16.22 65.09
CA ILE A 755 3.21 -17.46 65.84
C ILE A 755 2.43 -17.44 67.17
N ALA A 756 2.50 -16.34 67.93
CA ALA A 756 1.78 -16.20 69.19
C ALA A 756 0.25 -16.26 68.99
N MET A 757 -0.26 -15.64 67.93
CA MET A 757 -1.69 -15.65 67.63
C MET A 757 -2.20 -17.01 67.13
N LEU A 758 -1.40 -17.76 66.36
CA LEU A 758 -1.72 -19.15 65.99
C LEU A 758 -1.82 -20.04 67.23
N LEU A 759 -0.88 -19.93 68.16
CA LEU A 759 -0.92 -20.66 69.44
C LEU A 759 -2.15 -20.27 70.29
N ALA A 760 -2.53 -18.99 70.29
CA ALA A 760 -3.64 -18.49 71.09
C ALA A 760 -5.03 -18.82 70.51
N LYS A 761 -5.20 -18.76 69.19
CA LYS A 761 -6.52 -18.94 68.53
C LYS A 761 -6.86 -20.39 68.18
N ALA A 762 -5.96 -21.34 68.39
CA ALA A 762 -6.17 -22.75 68.02
C ALA A 762 -5.83 -23.79 69.13
N PRO A 763 -6.32 -23.62 70.38
CA PRO A 763 -6.08 -24.59 71.44
C PRO A 763 -6.72 -25.96 71.09
N GLY A 764 -5.91 -27.03 71.15
CA GLY A 764 -6.35 -28.40 70.88
C GLY A 764 -6.42 -28.80 69.40
N ARG A 765 -6.03 -27.92 68.46
CA ARG A 765 -6.11 -28.18 67.01
C ARG A 765 -4.80 -28.65 66.37
N PHE A 766 -3.69 -28.58 67.09
CA PHE A 766 -2.35 -28.96 66.62
C PHE A 766 -1.78 -30.09 67.46
N SER A 767 -0.97 -30.96 66.84
CA SER A 767 -0.21 -31.95 67.60
C SER A 767 0.84 -31.29 68.49
N VAL A 768 1.26 -32.01 69.55
CA VAL A 768 2.32 -31.56 70.47
C VAL A 768 3.59 -31.17 69.71
N GLY A 769 3.96 -31.94 68.68
CA GLY A 769 5.14 -31.66 67.86
C GLY A 769 5.05 -30.37 67.04
N ILE A 770 3.86 -29.94 66.61
CA ILE A 770 3.65 -28.67 65.91
C ILE A 770 3.67 -27.50 66.89
N CYS A 771 3.07 -27.66 68.07
CA CYS A 771 3.16 -26.67 69.15
C CYS A 771 4.62 -26.43 69.58
N ASP A 772 5.42 -27.49 69.65
CA ASP A 772 6.87 -27.41 69.91
C ASP A 772 7.61 -26.71 68.76
N LYS A 773 7.30 -27.05 67.49
CA LYS A 773 7.88 -26.37 66.31
C LYS A 773 7.51 -24.88 66.23
N LEU A 774 6.27 -24.50 66.56
CA LEU A 774 5.82 -23.11 66.64
C LEU A 774 6.59 -22.36 67.73
N SER A 775 6.70 -22.95 68.92
CA SER A 775 7.42 -22.36 70.06
C SER A 775 8.91 -22.18 69.76
N GLN A 776 9.55 -23.15 69.09
CA GLN A 776 10.94 -23.07 68.64
C GLN A 776 11.14 -22.10 67.47
N ALA A 777 10.08 -21.70 66.77
CA ALA A 777 10.14 -20.74 65.67
C ALA A 777 10.04 -19.28 66.13
N VAL A 778 9.77 -19.01 67.42
CA VAL A 778 9.83 -17.68 68.01
C VAL A 778 11.29 -17.24 68.11
N ASP A 779 11.60 -16.06 67.61
CA ASP A 779 12.93 -15.48 67.76
C ASP A 779 13.01 -14.75 69.11
N ASP A 780 13.81 -15.27 70.04
CA ASP A 780 13.96 -14.76 71.43
C ASP A 780 14.58 -13.35 71.49
N SER A 781 15.09 -12.82 70.38
CA SER A 781 15.73 -11.51 70.30
C SER A 781 14.76 -10.31 70.37
N HIS A 782 13.45 -10.52 70.19
CA HIS A 782 12.44 -9.45 70.13
C HIS A 782 11.43 -9.42 71.31
N LEU A 783 11.58 -10.26 72.33
CA LEU A 783 10.80 -10.15 73.57
C LEU A 783 11.35 -9.01 74.43
N GLN A 784 10.62 -7.89 74.51
CA GLN A 784 10.94 -6.79 75.42
C GLN A 784 11.04 -7.29 76.86
N LYS A 785 12.27 -7.28 77.41
CA LYS A 785 12.54 -7.34 78.85
C LYS A 785 11.95 -6.09 79.51
N ASN A 786 10.78 -6.22 80.12
CA ASN A 786 10.36 -5.27 81.16
C ASN A 786 10.68 -5.86 82.54
N GLU A 787 11.70 -5.23 83.13
CA GLU A 787 11.93 -4.97 84.56
C GLU A 787 11.27 -5.89 85.59
N MET A 788 12.08 -6.72 86.25
CA MET A 788 12.13 -6.71 87.72
C MET A 788 13.56 -7.01 88.18
N THR A 789 14.04 -6.11 89.03
CA THR A 789 15.37 -6.05 89.62
C THR A 789 15.63 -7.11 90.70
N ASN A 790 16.90 -7.50 90.70
CA ASN A 790 17.74 -8.03 91.78
C ASN A 790 17.96 -9.55 91.98
N PRO A 791 19.22 -9.92 92.30
CA PRO A 791 19.77 -11.24 92.03
C PRO A 791 20.02 -12.04 93.32
N ALA A 792 19.59 -13.30 93.34
CA ALA A 792 20.22 -14.28 94.20
C ALA A 792 19.99 -15.68 93.62
N THR A 793 21.06 -16.48 93.63
CA THR A 793 21.12 -17.92 93.38
C THR A 793 20.87 -18.40 91.94
N GLN A 794 22.00 -18.63 91.24
CA GLN A 794 22.09 -19.70 90.25
C GLN A 794 21.85 -21.05 90.94
N ALA A 795 20.89 -21.83 90.45
CA ALA A 795 21.04 -23.26 90.18
C ALA A 795 19.74 -23.81 89.56
N GLY A 796 19.92 -24.63 88.53
CA GLY A 796 18.99 -25.53 87.86
C GLY A 796 17.54 -25.60 88.30
N VAL A 797 16.64 -25.46 87.32
CA VAL A 797 15.57 -26.41 86.97
C VAL A 797 14.61 -25.67 86.02
N ARG A 798 14.39 -26.23 84.81
CA ARG A 798 13.25 -25.89 83.95
C ARG A 798 11.96 -26.17 84.73
N PRO A 799 11.00 -25.23 84.80
CA PRO A 799 9.60 -25.59 84.93
C PRO A 799 8.87 -25.22 83.63
N SER A 800 8.17 -26.21 83.11
CA SER A 800 7.25 -26.10 82.00
C SER A 800 6.18 -25.04 82.25
N PHE A 801 5.80 -24.32 81.20
CA PHE A 801 4.77 -23.28 81.16
C PHE A 801 3.34 -23.78 81.44
N ALA A 802 3.17 -25.05 81.82
CA ALA A 802 1.86 -25.70 81.97
C ALA A 802 1.24 -25.57 83.38
N ARG A 803 1.75 -24.70 84.27
CA ARG A 803 1.27 -24.67 85.67
C ARG A 803 1.13 -23.30 86.33
N GLN A 804 0.79 -22.25 85.59
CA GLN A 804 0.51 -20.94 86.20
C GLN A 804 -0.91 -20.37 86.06
N LYS A 805 -1.88 -21.07 85.46
CA LYS A 805 -3.32 -20.78 85.68
C LYS A 805 -4.11 -22.08 85.72
N GLY A 806 -4.32 -22.58 86.93
CA GLY A 806 -4.95 -23.87 87.19
C GLY A 806 -6.34 -24.02 86.59
N PHE A 807 -6.54 -25.14 85.90
CA PHE A 807 -7.83 -25.82 85.78
C PHE A 807 -7.55 -27.32 86.00
N PHE A 808 -7.65 -27.75 87.25
CA PHE A 808 -7.94 -29.14 87.57
C PHE A 808 -9.27 -29.17 88.32
N ALA A 809 -10.14 -30.11 87.97
CA ALA A 809 -11.04 -30.75 88.91
C ALA A 809 -10.69 -32.23 88.94
N ARG A 810 -10.44 -32.74 90.15
CA ARG A 810 -10.04 -34.11 90.51
C ARG A 810 -11.24 -35.07 90.54
N ASN A 811 -10.96 -36.37 90.33
CA ASN A 811 -11.23 -37.50 91.25
C ASN A 811 -10.46 -38.73 90.69
N GLU A 812 -9.34 -39.16 91.28
CA GLU A 812 -9.20 -40.22 92.31
C GLU A 812 -9.85 -41.56 91.92
N SER A 813 -9.06 -42.50 91.38
CA SER A 813 -8.47 -43.69 92.06
C SER A 813 -9.24 -44.95 91.63
N THR A 814 -8.63 -46.06 91.18
CA THR A 814 -7.79 -46.97 91.97
C THR A 814 -6.96 -47.93 91.10
N LYS A 815 -5.68 -48.10 91.51
CA LYS A 815 -4.87 -49.33 91.68
C LYS A 815 -4.75 -50.33 90.50
N GLU A 816 -3.60 -50.92 90.21
CA GLU A 816 -2.72 -51.67 91.13
C GLU A 816 -1.30 -51.84 90.56
N ASP A 817 -0.34 -51.99 91.47
CA ASP A 817 1.10 -52.25 91.26
C ASP A 817 1.36 -53.66 90.67
N ASP A 818 2.53 -53.85 90.04
CA ASP A 818 3.48 -54.86 90.52
C ASP A 818 4.91 -54.76 89.94
N ALA A 819 5.86 -54.90 90.89
CA ALA A 819 7.26 -55.42 90.89
C ALA A 819 8.26 -55.00 89.79
N ALA A 820 9.39 -54.33 90.07
CA ALA A 820 10.59 -54.75 90.84
C ALA A 820 11.33 -55.94 90.20
N GLU A 821 12.56 -55.81 89.67
CA GLU A 821 13.88 -55.89 90.35
C GLU A 821 14.96 -55.79 89.21
N ASN A 822 16.23 -55.40 89.34
CA ASN A 822 17.17 -55.45 90.45
C ASN A 822 18.43 -54.56 90.18
N THR A 823 18.91 -53.94 91.27
CA THR A 823 20.30 -53.63 91.74
C THR A 823 21.36 -52.96 90.82
N SER A 824 21.84 -51.73 91.15
CA SER A 824 22.95 -51.35 92.07
C SER A 824 24.37 -51.61 91.48
N ALA A 825 25.42 -50.80 91.62
CA ALA A 825 25.70 -49.59 92.38
C ALA A 825 27.07 -49.01 91.94
N ALA A 826 27.33 -47.76 92.37
CA ALA A 826 28.61 -47.19 92.78
C ALA A 826 29.70 -46.82 91.73
N TYR A 827 30.04 -45.53 91.77
CA TYR A 827 31.35 -44.87 91.52
C TYR A 827 32.54 -45.58 92.21
N PRO A 828 33.83 -45.20 92.00
CA PRO A 828 34.36 -43.98 91.35
C PRO A 828 35.56 -44.19 90.39
N GLY A 829 36.05 -43.09 89.80
CA GLY A 829 37.49 -42.96 89.49
C GLY A 829 37.82 -42.54 88.05
N THR A 830 38.54 -41.43 87.96
CA THR A 830 39.09 -40.75 86.78
C THR A 830 40.14 -41.54 85.98
N ASN A 831 40.24 -41.15 84.70
CA ASN A 831 41.35 -41.30 83.74
C ASN A 831 41.61 -42.69 83.12
N SER A 832 41.26 -42.85 81.83
CA SER A 832 42.16 -42.55 80.70
C SER A 832 41.46 -42.82 79.36
N LEU A 833 41.61 -41.88 78.43
CA LEU A 833 41.07 -41.75 77.06
C LEU A 833 39.59 -41.38 76.93
#